data_AF-A0A7R9PJB0-F1
#
_entry.id   AF-A0A7R9PJB0-F1
#
_cell.length_a   1.000
_cell.length_b   1.000
_cell.length_c   1.000
_cell.angle_alpha   90.00
_cell.angle_beta   90.00
_cell.angle_gamma   90.00
#
_symmetry.space_group_name_H-M   'P 1'
#
loop_
_entity.id
_entity.type
_entity.pdbx_description
1 polymer ?
#
loop_
_entity_poly.entity_id
_entity_poly.type
_entity_poly.pdbx_seq_one_letter_code
_entity_poly.pdbx_strand_id
1 'polypeptide(L)'
;MAMGKSFRVFEKVSPPNPYSILLEQRNRDETLLFESQAVAVLSNQETESVKRLYTKLLDAYGCLGVLQLNAGNNRNRMLHIHFLRFGIECSHWLLKALCGSVEIRTVYVGHRQARALIISRLSCERAGTRFNVRGCNDDGHVANFVETEQAIFLDSEITSFIQTRGSVPLFWEQPGVQVGSHKVKMSRGFEASTSAFDRHFAMLKERYGLQVVVNLLGSSLIGSKEGEAVLSQLFQAHHKSSPHANDVAHIIFDYHQECRGGNTKNLAKLKSKIDKYLDSFSVFFAKEDTVLSEQKGTLRTNCLDCLDRTNCVQTFLGLETLGKQLAFLQLMEKPQIVSRFEEVFRQMWINNGNEVSKIYAGTGAIQGGSKLMDGARSAARTIQNNLLDNSKQEAIDVFLLGSTLNSELADRARILLPPNMLHASTNVLREMCKRYREYMLPRTARIAVGTYNVNGGKHFRSVVYKDVSLSDWLLDSPSSENAKAWGEELQKILSRDQKYVMVTYVQLVGNKGASAIRCVFYSTSLCFVCAHFAAGQSQVTDRNADYAEITRKITFPMGRTLNSHDYVFWCGDFNYRVDMDKDEMKELIKKKDYDQILQHDQLNTQQEMGNVFKNFLEGDIFFAPTYKYDLFSDDYDTSEKCRAPAWTDRVLWKRRKQIPDTEDWNPGTLVHYGRAELKQSDHRPVIAIIDIDIFQVDDARRSQAFIDVVQDLGPPDATIVVHVEIFDDNFIMTLLQELSQIGEVILVRFVEDTMWVTFRDGQCALVAAKKGFTQNLYFSMKNNENLEKLKNLEWQEKICGHELKLSLKTPDWCTQSEKEIELCSNNTVPLYEMPEDSTSSDINDVKTTFSSNYDGSCVRSQPHRPAPPSRPPQPSLSKISSTGLPTKKIIPKAGVISISSKTPGCQENPPMEHSPSKPQEHPAQEYLTTPDDSTAIYEEIENILQSSCAPSSQPPQPPSNIDCYNSEPPLAAPPPLPDRPPRQQQQPPPVPERAAPPPVPARAGIPPPVPARTGPSTTLRHSTLS
;
A
#
# COMPACT_ATOMS: atom_id res chain seq x y z
N MET A 1 -7.27 -29.99 -16.05
CA MET A 1 -6.26 -31.05 -15.77
C MET A 1 -6.12 -31.19 -14.27
N ALA A 2 -5.97 -32.41 -13.73
CA ALA A 2 -5.58 -32.58 -12.34
C ALA A 2 -4.06 -32.37 -12.22
N MET A 3 -3.60 -31.53 -11.30
CA MET A 3 -2.17 -31.45 -11.00
C MET A 3 -1.72 -32.72 -10.27
N GLY A 4 -0.63 -33.33 -10.72
CA GLY A 4 0.02 -34.43 -9.99
C GLY A 4 0.68 -33.89 -8.71
N LYS A 5 0.79 -34.74 -7.68
CA LYS A 5 1.64 -34.44 -6.52
C LYS A 5 3.11 -34.60 -6.92
N SER A 6 3.67 -33.57 -7.55
CA SER A 6 5.01 -33.59 -8.16
C SER A 6 6.16 -33.50 -7.17
N PHE A 7 5.91 -33.17 -5.90
CA PHE A 7 6.95 -32.93 -4.90
C PHE A 7 6.77 -33.77 -3.63
N ARG A 8 7.88 -34.02 -2.92
CA ARG A 8 7.91 -34.58 -1.55
C ARG A 8 8.63 -33.59 -0.65
N VAL A 9 8.10 -33.39 0.55
CA VAL A 9 8.67 -32.50 1.57
C VAL A 9 9.16 -33.33 2.75
N PHE A 10 10.36 -33.05 3.25
CA PHE A 10 10.95 -33.69 4.43
C PHE A 10 11.48 -32.63 5.40
N GLU A 11 11.47 -32.91 6.69
CA GLU A 11 11.87 -32.01 7.79
C GLU A 11 12.96 -32.66 8.66
N LYS A 12 13.93 -31.86 9.13
CA LYS A 12 15.12 -32.33 9.84
C LYS A 12 14.77 -32.83 11.25
N VAL A 13 15.15 -34.06 11.56
CA VAL A 13 14.65 -34.83 12.74
C VAL A 13 15.20 -34.33 14.08
N SER A 14 16.28 -33.55 14.09
CA SER A 14 17.01 -33.23 15.33
C SER A 14 17.65 -31.82 15.33
N PRO A 15 17.86 -31.23 16.52
CA PRO A 15 18.59 -29.96 16.69
C PRO A 15 20.02 -30.03 16.09
N PRO A 16 20.67 -28.88 15.81
CA PRO A 16 20.37 -27.54 16.33
C PRO A 16 19.36 -26.73 15.52
N ASN A 17 19.23 -26.99 14.21
CA ASN A 17 18.29 -26.28 13.32
C ASN A 17 17.07 -27.16 13.01
N PRO A 18 15.95 -27.06 13.75
CA PRO A 18 14.71 -27.77 13.41
C PRO A 18 14.07 -27.22 12.12
N TYR A 19 14.31 -25.95 11.78
CA TYR A 19 13.76 -25.27 10.61
C TYR A 19 14.59 -25.53 9.34
N SER A 20 14.75 -26.80 8.99
CA SER A 20 15.45 -27.22 7.77
C SER A 20 14.66 -28.29 7.01
N ILE A 21 14.51 -28.07 5.71
CA ILE A 21 13.55 -28.76 4.84
C ILE A 21 14.24 -29.24 3.57
N LEU A 22 13.98 -30.49 3.17
CA LEU A 22 14.26 -30.99 1.82
C LEU A 22 12.98 -31.01 0.99
N LEU A 23 13.07 -30.56 -0.26
CA LEU A 23 12.00 -30.60 -1.26
C LEU A 23 12.51 -31.35 -2.50
N GLU A 24 12.13 -32.63 -2.61
CA GLU A 24 12.42 -33.45 -3.81
C GLU A 24 11.36 -33.17 -4.89
N GLN A 25 11.76 -33.02 -6.15
CA GLN A 25 10.85 -33.11 -7.29
C GLN A 25 10.89 -34.53 -7.86
N ARG A 26 9.72 -35.19 -7.98
CA ARG A 26 9.62 -36.63 -8.33
C ARG A 26 10.16 -37.02 -9.72
N ASN A 27 10.42 -36.04 -10.58
CA ASN A 27 10.90 -36.22 -11.95
C ASN A 27 12.33 -35.65 -12.12
N ARG A 28 13.11 -35.51 -11.03
CA ARG A 28 14.49 -35.02 -11.02
C ARG A 28 15.37 -35.79 -10.04
N ASP A 29 16.67 -35.74 -10.30
CA ASP A 29 17.76 -36.16 -9.42
C ASP A 29 18.26 -35.02 -8.50
N GLU A 30 17.62 -33.86 -8.55
CA GLU A 30 17.94 -32.67 -7.75
C GLU A 30 16.94 -32.49 -6.60
N THR A 31 17.43 -31.97 -5.47
CA THR A 31 16.61 -31.66 -4.28
C THR A 31 16.90 -30.24 -3.81
N LEU A 32 15.87 -29.43 -3.51
CA LEU A 32 16.09 -28.17 -2.80
C LEU A 32 16.24 -28.40 -1.30
N LEU A 33 17.38 -27.99 -0.75
CA LEU A 33 17.60 -27.80 0.68
C LEU A 33 17.27 -26.35 1.04
N PHE A 34 16.40 -26.18 2.03
CA PHE A 34 16.22 -24.93 2.77
C PHE A 34 16.81 -25.13 4.16
N GLU A 35 17.88 -24.41 4.50
CA GLU A 35 18.47 -24.36 5.83
C GLU A 35 18.32 -22.93 6.37
N SER A 36 18.53 -22.71 7.67
CA SER A 36 18.48 -21.36 8.24
C SER A 36 19.43 -20.42 7.49
N GLN A 37 18.89 -19.36 6.90
CA GLN A 37 19.58 -18.34 6.06
C GLN A 37 20.05 -18.77 4.66
N ALA A 38 19.90 -20.02 4.23
CA ALA A 38 20.43 -20.50 2.95
C ALA A 38 19.46 -21.40 2.16
N VAL A 39 19.47 -21.30 0.83
CA VAL A 39 18.78 -22.25 -0.07
C VAL A 39 19.78 -22.81 -1.08
N ALA A 40 19.76 -24.13 -1.28
CA ALA A 40 20.73 -24.83 -2.11
C ALA A 40 20.07 -25.93 -2.96
N VAL A 41 20.45 -26.03 -4.24
CA VAL A 41 20.16 -27.22 -5.06
C VAL A 41 21.20 -28.29 -4.73
N LEU A 42 20.77 -29.38 -4.10
CA LEU A 42 21.59 -30.56 -3.84
C LEU A 42 21.50 -31.55 -5.01
N SER A 43 22.64 -32.16 -5.33
CA SER A 43 22.71 -33.36 -6.18
C SER A 43 22.08 -34.58 -5.48
N ASN A 44 21.80 -35.64 -6.25
CA ASN A 44 21.31 -36.92 -5.72
C ASN A 44 22.26 -37.51 -4.65
N GLN A 45 23.58 -37.41 -4.88
CA GLN A 45 24.60 -37.91 -3.94
C GLN A 45 24.63 -37.13 -2.61
N GLU A 46 24.59 -35.80 -2.67
CA GLU A 46 24.47 -34.96 -1.47
C GLU A 46 23.14 -35.22 -0.75
N THR A 47 22.04 -35.36 -1.52
CA THR A 47 20.70 -35.65 -0.99
C THR A 47 20.74 -36.92 -0.15
N GLU A 48 21.14 -38.06 -0.70
CA GLU A 48 21.19 -39.33 0.05
C GLU A 48 22.17 -39.29 1.25
N SER A 49 23.24 -38.49 1.18
CA SER A 49 24.17 -38.31 2.30
C SER A 49 23.52 -37.69 3.55
N VAL A 50 22.57 -36.77 3.36
CA VAL A 50 21.87 -36.03 4.43
C VAL A 50 20.45 -36.52 4.72
N LYS A 51 19.75 -37.11 3.75
CA LYS A 51 18.31 -37.47 3.80
C LYS A 51 17.94 -38.39 4.95
N ARG A 52 18.87 -39.23 5.41
CA ARG A 52 18.78 -40.02 6.66
C ARG A 52 18.58 -39.20 7.95
N LEU A 53 18.81 -37.88 7.91
CA LEU A 53 18.59 -36.92 9.00
C LEU A 53 17.22 -36.22 8.91
N TYR A 54 16.38 -36.56 7.91
CA TYR A 54 15.09 -35.94 7.64
C TYR A 54 13.97 -36.97 7.60
N THR A 55 12.80 -36.62 8.14
CA THR A 55 11.56 -37.40 8.03
C THR A 55 10.62 -36.78 7.01
N LYS A 56 9.95 -37.61 6.19
CA LYS A 56 8.97 -37.12 5.21
C LYS A 56 7.76 -36.51 5.93
N LEU A 57 7.49 -35.24 5.62
CA LEU A 57 6.36 -34.46 6.14
C LEU A 57 5.10 -34.67 5.27
N LEU A 58 5.19 -34.46 3.94
CA LEU A 58 4.04 -34.56 3.03
C LEU A 58 4.41 -34.75 1.55
N ASP A 59 3.41 -34.99 0.70
CA ASP A 59 3.49 -34.89 -0.76
C ASP A 59 2.70 -33.66 -1.26
N ALA A 60 3.34 -32.80 -2.04
CA ALA A 60 2.81 -31.52 -2.51
C ALA A 60 2.61 -31.46 -4.04
N TYR A 61 1.70 -30.60 -4.49
CA TYR A 61 1.44 -30.34 -5.91
C TYR A 61 2.43 -29.35 -6.55
N GLY A 62 2.90 -28.37 -5.76
CA GLY A 62 3.84 -27.33 -6.17
C GLY A 62 4.30 -26.51 -4.97
N CYS A 63 5.39 -25.76 -5.11
CA CYS A 63 5.82 -24.80 -4.09
C CYS A 63 5.03 -23.49 -4.23
N LEU A 64 4.26 -23.14 -3.19
CA LEU A 64 3.55 -21.89 -3.04
C LEU A 64 3.68 -21.46 -1.57
N GLY A 65 4.20 -20.26 -1.28
CA GLY A 65 4.33 -19.83 0.10
C GLY A 65 5.12 -18.56 0.37
N VAL A 66 5.50 -18.44 1.64
CA VAL A 66 6.48 -17.51 2.21
C VAL A 66 7.79 -18.26 2.37
N LEU A 67 8.92 -17.63 2.05
CA LEU A 67 10.21 -18.03 2.62
C LEU A 67 10.61 -16.97 3.65
N GLN A 68 10.83 -17.41 4.89
CA GLN A 68 11.28 -16.56 5.99
C GLN A 68 12.71 -16.94 6.36
N LEU A 69 13.67 -16.30 5.70
CA LEU A 69 15.03 -16.17 6.22
C LEU A 69 15.04 -14.96 7.17
N ASN A 70 15.89 -14.93 8.19
CA ASN A 70 15.91 -13.89 9.23
C ASN A 70 16.50 -12.54 8.74
N ALA A 71 16.55 -12.33 7.43
CA ALA A 71 16.88 -11.06 6.77
C ALA A 71 15.67 -10.40 6.07
N GLY A 72 14.50 -11.07 5.94
CA GLY A 72 13.28 -10.48 5.39
C GLY A 72 12.23 -11.49 4.92
N ASN A 73 10.95 -11.20 5.18
CA ASN A 73 9.81 -11.98 4.72
C ASN A 73 9.52 -11.73 3.24
N ASN A 74 9.27 -12.78 2.43
CA ASN A 74 8.94 -12.62 1.01
C ASN A 74 8.18 -13.85 0.43
N ARG A 75 7.33 -13.62 -0.59
CA ARG A 75 6.32 -14.59 -1.10
C ARG A 75 6.17 -14.63 -2.63
N ASN A 76 5.71 -15.76 -3.19
CA ASN A 76 5.53 -16.12 -4.62
C ASN A 76 6.25 -15.28 -5.71
N ARG A 77 5.84 -14.04 -6.05
CA ARG A 77 6.62 -13.17 -6.98
C ARG A 77 8.06 -13.01 -6.48
N MET A 78 8.19 -12.81 -5.17
CA MET A 78 9.45 -12.75 -4.43
C MET A 78 10.08 -14.13 -4.18
N LEU A 79 9.34 -15.26 -4.31
CA LEU A 79 9.99 -16.58 -4.34
C LEU A 79 10.79 -16.75 -5.62
N HIS A 80 10.30 -16.23 -6.76
CA HIS A 80 11.07 -16.21 -8.00
C HIS A 80 12.35 -15.37 -7.80
N ILE A 81 12.24 -14.20 -7.17
CA ILE A 81 13.40 -13.39 -6.76
C ILE A 81 14.37 -14.17 -5.87
N HIS A 82 13.91 -14.79 -4.78
CA HIS A 82 14.79 -15.54 -3.88
C HIS A 82 15.46 -16.73 -4.57
N PHE A 83 14.75 -17.45 -5.44
CA PHE A 83 15.32 -18.56 -6.17
C PHE A 83 16.38 -18.06 -7.16
N LEU A 84 16.10 -16.98 -7.90
CA LEU A 84 17.10 -16.33 -8.75
C LEU A 84 18.33 -15.87 -7.95
N ARG A 85 18.16 -15.21 -6.79
CA ARG A 85 19.26 -14.79 -5.88
C ARG A 85 20.19 -15.94 -5.50
N PHE A 86 19.66 -17.13 -5.25
CA PHE A 86 20.47 -18.33 -4.93
C PHE A 86 20.96 -19.11 -6.16
N GLY A 87 20.62 -18.68 -7.39
CA GLY A 87 20.97 -19.38 -8.64
C GLY A 87 20.10 -20.59 -8.96
N ILE A 88 18.86 -20.60 -8.47
CA ILE A 88 17.88 -21.69 -8.62
C ILE A 88 16.95 -21.38 -9.79
N GLU A 89 16.86 -22.29 -10.76
CA GLU A 89 16.04 -22.07 -11.96
C GLU A 89 14.53 -22.19 -11.65
N CYS A 90 13.83 -21.05 -11.68
CA CYS A 90 12.43 -20.95 -11.24
C CYS A 90 11.45 -21.80 -12.07
N SER A 91 11.75 -22.01 -13.36
CA SER A 91 11.00 -22.85 -14.30
C SER A 91 10.72 -24.26 -13.77
N HIS A 92 11.64 -24.80 -12.96
CA HIS A 92 11.64 -26.16 -12.48
C HIS A 92 10.91 -26.30 -11.14
N TRP A 93 10.96 -25.27 -10.30
CA TRP A 93 10.54 -25.35 -8.89
C TRP A 93 9.31 -24.52 -8.54
N LEU A 94 8.98 -23.49 -9.33
CA LEU A 94 7.89 -22.53 -9.04
C LEU A 94 6.83 -22.53 -10.14
N LEU A 95 5.56 -22.52 -9.72
CA LEU A 95 4.43 -22.34 -10.62
C LEU A 95 4.02 -20.87 -10.64
N LYS A 96 4.15 -20.22 -11.80
CA LYS A 96 3.57 -18.88 -12.04
C LYS A 96 2.06 -18.96 -11.83
N ALA A 97 1.53 -18.14 -10.92
CA ALA A 97 0.13 -18.14 -10.53
C ALA A 97 -0.49 -16.75 -10.70
N LEU A 98 -1.76 -16.72 -11.11
CA LEU A 98 -2.58 -15.52 -11.19
C LEU A 98 -3.64 -15.52 -10.07
N CYS A 99 -4.10 -14.32 -9.67
CA CYS A 99 -5.30 -14.17 -8.87
C CYS A 99 -6.48 -13.82 -9.80
N GLY A 100 -7.61 -14.50 -9.66
CA GLY A 100 -8.76 -14.33 -10.56
C GLY A 100 -9.50 -15.64 -10.84
N SER A 101 -9.87 -15.87 -12.09
CA SER A 101 -10.66 -17.03 -12.52
C SER A 101 -10.22 -17.51 -13.91
N VAL A 102 -10.30 -18.81 -14.17
CA VAL A 102 -10.06 -19.42 -15.48
C VAL A 102 -11.07 -20.56 -15.68
N GLU A 103 -11.87 -20.49 -16.75
CA GLU A 103 -12.75 -21.59 -17.16
C GLU A 103 -12.55 -21.88 -18.66
N ILE A 104 -12.43 -23.16 -19.01
CA ILE A 104 -12.29 -23.63 -20.39
C ILE A 104 -13.33 -24.73 -20.64
N ARG A 105 -14.09 -24.62 -21.74
CA ARG A 105 -15.08 -25.63 -22.15
C ARG A 105 -14.92 -26.00 -23.63
N THR A 106 -15.09 -27.27 -23.96
CA THR A 106 -15.13 -27.75 -25.34
C THR A 106 -16.53 -27.56 -25.93
N VAL A 107 -16.61 -26.96 -27.12
CA VAL A 107 -17.85 -26.77 -27.88
C VAL A 107 -17.71 -27.50 -29.21
N TYR A 108 -18.59 -28.46 -29.48
CA TYR A 108 -18.53 -29.26 -30.71
C TYR A 108 -19.23 -28.53 -31.86
N VAL A 109 -18.50 -28.37 -32.96
CA VAL A 109 -18.86 -27.60 -34.17
C VAL A 109 -18.92 -28.58 -35.34
N GLY A 110 -19.97 -29.40 -35.36
CA GLY A 110 -20.01 -30.59 -36.21
C GLY A 110 -18.95 -31.60 -35.79
N HIS A 111 -17.99 -31.88 -36.67
CA HIS A 111 -16.82 -32.72 -36.36
C HIS A 111 -15.65 -31.94 -35.73
N ARG A 112 -15.61 -30.61 -35.86
CA ARG A 112 -14.56 -29.75 -35.28
C ARG A 112 -14.80 -29.56 -33.77
N GLN A 113 -13.74 -29.33 -33.00
CA GLN A 113 -13.83 -29.04 -31.56
C GLN A 113 -13.27 -27.64 -31.26
N ALA A 114 -14.15 -26.70 -30.92
CA ALA A 114 -13.73 -25.40 -30.39
C ALA A 114 -13.44 -25.49 -28.89
N ARG A 115 -12.54 -24.63 -28.40
CA ARG A 115 -12.33 -24.39 -26.97
C ARG A 115 -12.75 -22.95 -26.65
N ALA A 116 -13.84 -22.81 -25.92
CA ALA A 116 -14.23 -21.55 -25.29
C ALA A 116 -13.40 -21.32 -24.02
N LEU A 117 -12.90 -20.10 -23.84
CA LEU A 117 -12.13 -19.64 -22.68
C LEU A 117 -12.78 -18.37 -22.10
N ILE A 118 -12.93 -18.33 -20.78
CA ILE A 118 -12.98 -17.07 -20.04
C ILE A 118 -11.84 -17.08 -19.02
N ILE A 119 -11.07 -16.00 -18.96
CA ILE A 119 -10.04 -15.76 -17.95
C ILE A 119 -10.16 -14.34 -17.41
N SER A 120 -10.21 -14.22 -16.08
CA SER A 120 -10.14 -12.94 -15.37
C SER A 120 -8.86 -12.85 -14.57
N ARG A 121 -8.17 -11.72 -14.67
CA ARG A 121 -6.89 -11.41 -14.03
C ARG A 121 -7.08 -10.19 -13.12
N LEU A 122 -6.97 -10.38 -11.80
CA LEU A 122 -7.00 -9.31 -10.80
C LEU A 122 -5.61 -8.68 -10.65
N SER A 123 -5.52 -7.37 -10.77
CA SER A 123 -4.28 -6.62 -10.58
C SER A 123 -3.80 -6.65 -9.13
N CYS A 124 -2.49 -6.83 -8.96
CA CYS A 124 -1.81 -6.69 -7.66
C CYS A 124 -1.61 -5.23 -7.24
N GLU A 125 -1.51 -4.29 -8.19
CA GLU A 125 -1.03 -2.92 -7.90
C GLU A 125 -1.93 -2.15 -6.91
N ARG A 126 -3.19 -2.59 -6.74
CA ARG A 126 -4.06 -2.11 -5.66
C ARG A 126 -5.08 -3.16 -5.20
N ALA A 127 -4.59 -4.35 -4.85
CA ALA A 127 -5.43 -5.39 -4.26
C ALA A 127 -5.87 -5.07 -2.82
N GLY A 128 -7.05 -5.55 -2.44
CA GLY A 128 -7.53 -5.44 -1.06
C GLY A 128 -8.99 -5.88 -0.89
N THR A 129 -9.48 -5.80 0.33
CA THR A 129 -10.83 -6.28 0.70
C THR A 129 -11.90 -5.19 0.63
N ARG A 130 -13.18 -5.56 0.86
CA ARG A 130 -14.31 -4.75 0.44
C ARG A 130 -14.41 -3.38 1.07
N PHE A 131 -14.04 -3.21 2.33
CA PHE A 131 -14.08 -1.87 2.97
C PHE A 131 -12.70 -1.27 3.25
N ASN A 132 -11.63 -2.05 3.09
CA ASN A 132 -10.26 -1.61 3.33
C ASN A 132 -9.62 -0.90 2.12
N VAL A 133 -9.99 -1.25 0.88
CA VAL A 133 -9.40 -0.64 -0.33
C VAL A 133 -10.46 -0.21 -1.35
N ARG A 134 -10.52 1.11 -1.63
CA ARG A 134 -11.43 1.80 -2.56
C ARG A 134 -10.71 2.95 -3.28
N GLY A 135 -11.14 3.32 -4.49
CA GLY A 135 -10.57 4.45 -5.24
C GLY A 135 -9.30 4.15 -6.04
N CYS A 136 -8.45 5.16 -6.26
CA CYS A 136 -7.07 5.05 -6.75
C CYS A 136 -6.02 5.17 -5.62
N ASN A 137 -4.77 4.78 -5.89
CA ASN A 137 -3.60 5.25 -5.14
C ASN A 137 -2.96 6.47 -5.85
N ASP A 138 -1.82 6.93 -5.33
CA ASP A 138 -1.03 8.03 -5.90
C ASP A 138 -0.54 7.77 -7.33
N ASP A 139 -0.19 6.54 -7.67
CA ASP A 139 0.28 6.14 -9.00
C ASP A 139 -0.87 6.03 -10.03
N GLY A 140 -2.13 6.07 -9.59
CA GLY A 140 -3.32 5.92 -10.44
C GLY A 140 -3.85 4.48 -10.55
N HIS A 141 -3.24 3.50 -9.88
CA HIS A 141 -3.77 2.14 -9.80
C HIS A 141 -5.09 2.12 -9.02
N VAL A 142 -6.15 1.51 -9.57
CA VAL A 142 -7.48 1.46 -8.94
C VAL A 142 -7.76 0.14 -8.23
N ALA A 143 -8.51 0.24 -7.13
CA ALA A 143 -8.98 -0.93 -6.37
C ALA A 143 -9.78 -1.87 -7.27
N ASN A 144 -9.56 -3.18 -7.13
CA ASN A 144 -10.27 -4.23 -7.87
C ASN A 144 -10.20 -4.09 -9.39
N PHE A 145 -9.07 -3.60 -9.92
CA PHE A 145 -8.85 -3.62 -11.35
C PHE A 145 -8.77 -5.08 -11.85
N VAL A 146 -9.77 -5.48 -12.63
CA VAL A 146 -9.87 -6.82 -13.22
C VAL A 146 -9.97 -6.67 -14.73
N GLU A 147 -9.03 -7.32 -15.41
CA GLU A 147 -9.06 -7.57 -16.85
C GLU A 147 -9.76 -8.91 -17.08
N THR A 148 -10.75 -8.97 -17.97
CA THR A 148 -11.44 -10.21 -18.34
C THR A 148 -11.38 -10.39 -19.85
N GLU A 149 -10.95 -11.58 -20.26
CA GLU A 149 -10.78 -11.99 -21.64
C GLU A 149 -11.72 -13.16 -21.98
N GLN A 150 -12.39 -13.05 -23.12
CA GLN A 150 -13.26 -14.07 -23.72
C GLN A 150 -12.66 -14.52 -25.05
N ALA A 151 -12.24 -15.78 -25.16
CA ALA A 151 -11.57 -16.29 -26.37
C ALA A 151 -12.20 -17.59 -26.88
N ILE A 152 -12.08 -17.82 -28.18
CA ILE A 152 -12.43 -19.07 -28.87
C ILE A 152 -11.24 -19.52 -29.70
N PHE A 153 -10.77 -20.74 -29.45
CA PHE A 153 -9.81 -21.46 -30.28
C PHE A 153 -10.56 -22.49 -31.11
N LEU A 154 -10.27 -22.59 -32.41
CA LEU A 154 -10.89 -23.53 -33.34
C LEU A 154 -9.85 -23.95 -34.39
N ASP A 155 -9.31 -25.16 -34.24
CA ASP A 155 -8.17 -25.67 -35.02
C ASP A 155 -6.96 -24.70 -34.98
N SER A 156 -6.61 -24.05 -36.10
CA SER A 156 -5.55 -23.03 -36.19
C SER A 156 -6.05 -21.58 -36.09
N GLU A 157 -7.35 -21.38 -35.81
CA GLU A 157 -8.00 -20.06 -35.76
C GLU A 157 -8.27 -19.67 -34.30
N ILE A 158 -7.93 -18.42 -33.92
CA ILE A 158 -8.16 -17.87 -32.59
C ILE A 158 -8.86 -16.51 -32.68
N THR A 159 -9.92 -16.33 -31.89
CA THR A 159 -10.48 -15.00 -31.59
C THR A 159 -10.36 -14.69 -30.10
N SER A 160 -10.10 -13.44 -29.73
CA SER A 160 -10.11 -12.99 -28.33
C SER A 160 -10.70 -11.59 -28.18
N PHE A 161 -11.38 -11.35 -27.06
CA PHE A 161 -11.99 -10.07 -26.69
C PHE A 161 -11.71 -9.75 -25.22
N ILE A 162 -11.06 -8.60 -24.97
CA ILE A 162 -10.70 -8.11 -23.64
C ILE A 162 -11.61 -6.95 -23.22
N GLN A 163 -12.03 -6.95 -21.95
CA GLN A 163 -12.76 -5.86 -21.32
C GLN A 163 -12.33 -5.71 -19.87
N THR A 164 -12.44 -4.50 -19.32
CA THR A 164 -11.88 -4.18 -17.99
C THR A 164 -12.97 -3.73 -17.01
N ARG A 165 -12.71 -3.89 -15.72
CA ARG A 165 -13.48 -3.25 -14.64
C ARG A 165 -12.57 -2.80 -13.51
N GLY A 166 -13.03 -1.87 -12.70
CA GLY A 166 -12.30 -1.41 -11.52
C GLY A 166 -12.97 -0.22 -10.84
N SER A 167 -12.54 0.09 -9.62
CA SER A 167 -13.06 1.20 -8.83
C SER A 167 -12.94 2.55 -9.57
N VAL A 168 -13.76 3.52 -9.15
CA VAL A 168 -13.71 4.90 -9.65
C VAL A 168 -12.30 5.48 -9.38
N PRO A 169 -11.64 6.13 -10.36
CA PRO A 169 -10.23 6.49 -10.27
C PRO A 169 -10.02 7.81 -9.51
N LEU A 170 -10.50 7.87 -8.27
CA LEU A 170 -10.45 9.03 -7.38
C LEU A 170 -10.08 8.61 -5.96
N PHE A 171 -9.65 9.54 -5.11
CA PHE A 171 -9.40 9.26 -3.70
C PHE A 171 -10.70 9.25 -2.89
N TRP A 172 -11.28 8.06 -2.71
CA TRP A 172 -12.46 7.84 -1.87
C TRP A 172 -12.35 6.59 -1.00
N GLU A 173 -13.11 6.60 0.09
CA GLU A 173 -13.19 5.59 1.13
C GLU A 173 -14.66 5.33 1.48
N GLN A 174 -14.93 4.23 2.19
CA GLN A 174 -16.28 3.88 2.64
C GLN A 174 -16.29 3.39 4.11
N PRO A 175 -15.79 4.22 5.06
CA PRO A 175 -15.51 3.80 6.43
C PRO A 175 -16.79 3.46 7.20
N GLY A 176 -16.69 2.45 8.08
CA GLY A 176 -17.76 2.04 8.99
C GLY A 176 -17.64 0.58 9.37
N VAL A 177 -17.85 0.26 10.65
CA VAL A 177 -17.95 -1.11 11.19
C VAL A 177 -19.40 -1.47 11.53
N GLN A 178 -20.28 -0.46 11.63
CA GLN A 178 -21.71 -0.64 11.91
C GLN A 178 -22.49 -0.93 10.62
N VAL A 179 -23.27 -2.00 10.63
CA VAL A 179 -24.07 -2.44 9.47
C VAL A 179 -25.03 -1.31 9.06
N GLY A 180 -24.86 -0.83 7.83
CA GLY A 180 -25.70 0.24 7.24
C GLY A 180 -25.12 1.65 7.33
N SER A 181 -24.00 1.89 8.02
CA SER A 181 -23.41 3.24 8.14
C SER A 181 -22.34 3.58 7.09
N HIS A 182 -22.04 2.66 6.18
CA HIS A 182 -20.98 2.77 5.15
C HIS A 182 -21.28 3.85 4.08
N LYS A 183 -21.22 5.14 4.42
CA LYS A 183 -21.30 6.24 3.45
C LYS A 183 -20.00 6.35 2.64
N VAL A 184 -20.12 6.74 1.37
CA VAL A 184 -18.97 7.15 0.55
C VAL A 184 -18.44 8.49 1.06
N LYS A 185 -17.12 8.59 1.23
CA LYS A 185 -16.43 9.82 1.61
C LYS A 185 -15.21 10.01 0.70
N MET A 186 -14.99 11.22 0.21
CA MET A 186 -13.73 11.56 -0.46
C MET A 186 -12.62 11.63 0.59
N SER A 187 -11.51 10.94 0.35
CA SER A 187 -10.36 10.91 1.27
C SER A 187 -9.30 11.95 0.94
N ARG A 188 -9.39 12.60 -0.22
CA ARG A 188 -8.61 13.80 -0.62
C ARG A 188 -9.45 14.76 -1.46
N GLY A 189 -8.93 15.96 -1.69
CA GLY A 189 -9.55 16.99 -2.54
C GLY A 189 -9.56 16.66 -4.03
N PHE A 190 -10.07 17.61 -4.82
CA PHE A 190 -10.20 17.50 -6.28
C PHE A 190 -8.80 17.50 -6.92
N GLU A 191 -8.01 18.53 -6.64
CA GLU A 191 -6.67 18.80 -7.17
C GLU A 191 -5.73 17.59 -6.97
N ALA A 192 -5.79 16.99 -5.78
CA ALA A 192 -5.05 15.79 -5.43
C ALA A 192 -5.50 14.56 -6.24
N SER A 193 -6.79 14.45 -6.56
CA SER A 193 -7.36 13.35 -7.34
C SER A 193 -7.05 13.48 -8.84
N THR A 194 -7.03 14.70 -9.40
CA THR A 194 -6.77 14.95 -10.83
C THR A 194 -5.47 14.30 -11.32
N SER A 195 -4.35 14.49 -10.59
CA SER A 195 -3.06 13.93 -11.02
C SER A 195 -3.04 12.39 -11.06
N ALA A 196 -3.76 11.72 -10.14
CA ALA A 196 -3.89 10.26 -10.13
C ALA A 196 -4.91 9.76 -11.17
N PHE A 197 -5.93 10.57 -11.46
CA PHE A 197 -6.93 10.33 -12.51
C PHE A 197 -6.29 10.31 -13.90
N ASP A 198 -5.46 11.30 -14.21
CA ASP A 198 -4.80 11.42 -15.52
C ASP A 198 -3.77 10.30 -15.72
N ARG A 199 -2.95 9.98 -14.70
CA ARG A 199 -2.08 8.78 -14.73
C ARG A 199 -2.86 7.50 -15.01
N HIS A 200 -4.02 7.33 -14.36
CA HIS A 200 -4.85 6.15 -14.55
C HIS A 200 -5.30 5.97 -16.01
N PHE A 201 -5.77 7.03 -16.66
CA PHE A 201 -6.24 6.95 -18.05
C PHE A 201 -5.10 6.92 -19.07
N ALA A 202 -3.95 7.56 -18.79
CA ALA A 202 -2.74 7.39 -19.58
C ALA A 202 -2.28 5.93 -19.62
N MET A 203 -2.15 5.27 -18.45
CA MET A 203 -1.85 3.83 -18.35
C MET A 203 -2.86 2.94 -19.09
N LEU A 204 -4.16 3.26 -19.04
CA LEU A 204 -5.17 2.48 -19.76
C LEU A 204 -5.02 2.63 -21.28
N LYS A 205 -4.69 3.82 -21.77
CA LYS A 205 -4.43 4.08 -23.20
C LYS A 205 -3.17 3.38 -23.68
N GLU A 206 -2.07 3.48 -22.93
CA GLU A 206 -0.81 2.77 -23.17
C GLU A 206 -1.01 1.25 -23.24
N ARG A 207 -1.79 0.67 -22.30
CA ARG A 207 -1.95 -0.78 -22.17
C ARG A 207 -3.03 -1.38 -23.08
N TYR A 208 -4.12 -0.66 -23.32
CA TYR A 208 -5.33 -1.22 -23.95
C TYR A 208 -5.86 -0.42 -25.16
N GLY A 209 -5.15 0.62 -25.59
CA GLY A 209 -5.62 1.51 -26.65
C GLY A 209 -6.85 2.33 -26.25
N LEU A 210 -7.74 2.61 -27.20
CA LEU A 210 -8.90 3.50 -27.03
C LEU A 210 -9.79 3.09 -25.85
N GLN A 211 -10.27 4.05 -25.05
CA GLN A 211 -11.02 3.77 -23.83
C GLN A 211 -12.47 4.28 -23.87
N VAL A 212 -13.40 3.47 -23.35
CA VAL A 212 -14.79 3.86 -23.08
C VAL A 212 -15.13 3.51 -21.64
N VAL A 213 -15.61 4.48 -20.87
CA VAL A 213 -16.05 4.28 -19.48
C VAL A 213 -17.56 4.01 -19.47
N VAL A 214 -17.97 2.86 -18.92
CA VAL A 214 -19.37 2.52 -18.67
C VAL A 214 -19.66 2.64 -17.17
N ASN A 215 -20.29 3.74 -16.77
CA ASN A 215 -20.49 4.12 -15.38
C ASN A 215 -21.88 3.70 -14.86
N LEU A 216 -21.88 2.70 -13.97
CA LEU A 216 -23.07 2.05 -13.41
C LEU A 216 -23.54 2.58 -12.05
N LEU A 217 -23.01 3.75 -11.63
CA LEU A 217 -23.39 4.39 -10.36
C LEU A 217 -24.81 4.96 -10.41
N GLY A 218 -25.47 4.94 -9.25
CA GLY A 218 -26.75 5.61 -9.05
C GLY A 218 -26.68 7.13 -9.25
N SER A 219 -27.77 7.72 -9.73
CA SER A 219 -27.94 9.16 -9.98
C SER A 219 -28.74 9.89 -8.88
N SER A 220 -29.41 9.13 -8.00
CA SER A 220 -30.28 9.67 -6.94
C SER A 220 -29.49 10.30 -5.80
N LEU A 221 -29.51 11.64 -5.74
CA LEU A 221 -29.00 12.43 -4.60
C LEU A 221 -29.80 12.25 -3.30
N ILE A 222 -30.95 11.56 -3.34
CA ILE A 222 -31.82 11.33 -2.19
C ILE A 222 -31.73 9.87 -1.72
N GLY A 223 -31.71 9.68 -0.39
CA GLY A 223 -31.74 8.37 0.25
C GLY A 223 -30.41 7.62 0.22
N SER A 224 -30.44 6.30 0.37
CA SER A 224 -29.26 5.42 0.48
C SER A 224 -28.36 5.34 -0.76
N LYS A 225 -28.63 6.13 -1.81
CA LYS A 225 -27.85 6.23 -3.05
C LYS A 225 -27.08 7.54 -3.21
N GLU A 226 -27.28 8.50 -2.30
CA GLU A 226 -26.59 9.80 -2.23
C GLU A 226 -25.08 9.68 -2.52
N GLY A 227 -24.39 8.76 -1.85
CA GLY A 227 -22.94 8.55 -2.02
C GLY A 227 -22.51 8.01 -3.39
N GLU A 228 -23.37 7.29 -4.12
CA GLU A 228 -23.08 6.91 -5.51
C GLU A 228 -23.26 8.09 -6.47
N ALA A 229 -24.29 8.92 -6.23
CA ALA A 229 -24.56 10.10 -7.05
C ALA A 229 -23.44 11.13 -6.93
N VAL A 230 -22.98 11.44 -5.70
CA VAL A 230 -21.83 12.33 -5.45
C VAL A 230 -20.56 11.78 -6.11
N LEU A 231 -20.25 10.49 -5.94
CA LEU A 231 -19.06 9.89 -6.56
C LEU A 231 -19.15 9.89 -8.10
N SER A 232 -20.35 9.72 -8.66
CA SER A 232 -20.59 9.76 -10.10
C SER A 232 -20.46 11.18 -10.68
N GLN A 233 -20.90 12.19 -9.92
CA GLN A 233 -20.73 13.61 -10.28
C GLN A 233 -19.27 14.02 -10.25
N LEU A 234 -18.53 13.65 -9.19
CA LEU A 234 -17.09 13.93 -9.09
C LEU A 234 -16.29 13.23 -10.19
N PHE A 235 -16.62 11.98 -10.53
CA PHE A 235 -16.02 11.30 -11.68
C PHE A 235 -16.29 12.07 -12.99
N GLN A 236 -17.52 12.52 -13.24
CA GLN A 236 -17.83 13.33 -14.41
C GLN A 236 -17.14 14.70 -14.41
N ALA A 237 -16.91 15.31 -13.24
CA ALA A 237 -16.17 16.57 -13.12
C ALA A 237 -14.68 16.38 -13.49
N HIS A 238 -14.01 15.40 -12.88
CA HIS A 238 -12.62 15.06 -13.21
C HIS A 238 -12.44 14.65 -14.68
N HIS A 239 -13.39 13.88 -15.23
CA HIS A 239 -13.37 13.53 -16.65
C HIS A 239 -13.43 14.76 -17.56
N LYS A 240 -14.24 15.77 -17.21
CA LYS A 240 -14.38 17.01 -18.00
C LYS A 240 -13.19 17.97 -17.86
N SER A 241 -12.47 17.93 -16.75
CA SER A 241 -11.26 18.74 -16.53
C SER A 241 -9.97 18.07 -16.99
N SER A 242 -10.03 16.79 -17.37
CA SER A 242 -8.88 15.99 -17.79
C SER A 242 -8.53 16.22 -19.27
N PRO A 243 -7.26 16.15 -19.70
CA PRO A 243 -6.89 16.07 -21.11
C PRO A 243 -7.57 14.90 -21.86
N HIS A 244 -7.99 13.85 -21.13
CA HIS A 244 -8.68 12.68 -21.67
C HIS A 244 -10.17 12.92 -21.99
N ALA A 245 -10.71 14.13 -21.78
CA ALA A 245 -12.13 14.43 -21.90
C ALA A 245 -12.74 14.18 -23.30
N ASN A 246 -11.92 14.28 -24.35
CA ASN A 246 -12.36 14.29 -25.75
C ASN A 246 -12.22 12.93 -26.44
N ASP A 247 -11.24 12.10 -26.05
CA ASP A 247 -10.96 10.79 -26.65
C ASP A 247 -11.49 9.62 -25.82
N VAL A 248 -11.66 9.79 -24.50
CA VAL A 248 -12.29 8.80 -23.64
C VAL A 248 -13.78 9.10 -23.51
N ALA A 249 -14.64 8.15 -23.90
CA ALA A 249 -16.08 8.37 -23.84
C ALA A 249 -16.67 7.97 -22.48
N HIS A 250 -17.23 8.92 -21.71
CA HIS A 250 -17.89 8.65 -20.43
C HIS A 250 -19.39 8.40 -20.57
N ILE A 251 -19.79 7.13 -20.60
CA ILE A 251 -21.19 6.71 -20.74
C ILE A 251 -21.82 6.51 -19.37
N ILE A 252 -22.80 7.35 -19.04
CA ILE A 252 -23.61 7.21 -17.83
C ILE A 252 -24.80 6.27 -18.08
N PHE A 253 -24.98 5.29 -17.18
CA PHE A 253 -26.08 4.33 -17.19
C PHE A 253 -26.45 3.94 -15.74
N ASP A 254 -27.43 4.61 -15.12
CA ASP A 254 -27.88 4.28 -13.76
C ASP A 254 -28.53 2.89 -13.74
N TYR A 255 -27.73 1.88 -13.38
CA TYR A 255 -28.16 0.49 -13.34
C TYR A 255 -29.33 0.26 -12.36
N HIS A 256 -29.44 1.05 -11.28
CA HIS A 256 -30.53 0.91 -10.32
C HIS A 256 -31.87 1.44 -10.86
N GLN A 257 -31.82 2.45 -11.73
CA GLN A 257 -32.99 2.98 -12.42
C GLN A 257 -33.36 2.09 -13.62
N GLU A 258 -32.38 1.78 -14.46
CA GLU A 258 -32.60 1.07 -15.73
C GLU A 258 -32.87 -0.43 -15.55
N CYS A 259 -32.09 -1.12 -14.73
CA CYS A 259 -32.27 -2.56 -14.46
C CYS A 259 -33.07 -2.82 -13.16
N ARG A 260 -33.99 -1.91 -12.80
CA ARG A 260 -34.86 -2.06 -11.62
C ARG A 260 -35.61 -3.39 -11.66
N GLY A 261 -35.61 -4.11 -10.53
CA GLY A 261 -36.23 -5.42 -10.41
C GLY A 261 -35.52 -6.55 -11.17
N GLY A 262 -34.30 -6.33 -11.67
CA GLY A 262 -33.57 -7.31 -12.49
C GLY A 262 -33.92 -7.28 -13.97
N ASN A 263 -34.64 -6.25 -14.44
CA ASN A 263 -35.02 -6.14 -15.86
C ASN A 263 -33.81 -5.81 -16.76
N THR A 264 -33.17 -6.84 -17.29
CA THR A 264 -32.02 -6.73 -18.19
C THR A 264 -32.37 -6.21 -19.59
N LYS A 265 -33.65 -6.13 -19.98
CA LYS A 265 -34.05 -5.64 -21.32
C LYS A 265 -33.58 -4.21 -21.60
N ASN A 266 -33.45 -3.38 -20.56
CA ASN A 266 -32.96 -2.01 -20.70
C ASN A 266 -31.44 -1.92 -21.02
N LEU A 267 -30.68 -3.03 -21.00
CA LEU A 267 -29.32 -3.05 -21.54
C LEU A 267 -29.27 -2.76 -23.05
N ALA A 268 -30.38 -2.92 -23.78
CA ALA A 268 -30.51 -2.43 -25.15
C ALA A 268 -30.30 -0.91 -25.29
N LYS A 269 -30.61 -0.12 -24.23
CA LYS A 269 -30.32 1.32 -24.16
C LYS A 269 -28.84 1.63 -23.89
N LEU A 270 -28.10 0.67 -23.35
CA LEU A 270 -26.65 0.76 -23.27
C LEU A 270 -26.04 0.40 -24.63
N LYS A 271 -26.54 -0.67 -25.26
CA LYS A 271 -26.13 -1.15 -26.60
C LYS A 271 -26.03 -0.02 -27.63
N SER A 272 -27.11 0.75 -27.80
CA SER A 272 -27.16 1.86 -28.76
C SER A 272 -26.19 3.01 -28.48
N LYS A 273 -25.61 3.10 -27.27
CA LYS A 273 -24.52 4.05 -26.94
C LYS A 273 -23.12 3.48 -27.19
N ILE A 274 -22.96 2.15 -27.21
CA ILE A 274 -21.67 1.46 -27.29
C ILE A 274 -21.38 0.79 -28.63
N ASP A 275 -22.39 0.50 -29.46
CA ASP A 275 -22.23 -0.29 -30.70
C ASP A 275 -21.11 0.25 -31.58
N LYS A 276 -21.12 1.56 -31.87
CA LYS A 276 -20.07 2.23 -32.65
C LYS A 276 -18.64 2.04 -32.11
N TYR A 277 -18.48 1.87 -30.79
CA TYR A 277 -17.18 1.62 -30.16
C TYR A 277 -16.81 0.13 -30.22
N LEU A 278 -17.78 -0.78 -30.00
CA LEU A 278 -17.59 -2.22 -30.23
C LEU A 278 -17.28 -2.53 -31.70
N ASP A 279 -17.75 -1.72 -32.64
CA ASP A 279 -17.40 -1.79 -34.05
C ASP A 279 -15.98 -1.26 -34.30
N SER A 280 -15.66 -0.04 -33.83
CA SER A 280 -14.33 0.56 -34.06
C SER A 280 -13.18 -0.15 -33.34
N PHE A 281 -13.45 -0.78 -32.20
CA PHE A 281 -12.42 -1.48 -31.41
C PHE A 281 -12.11 -2.88 -31.95
N SER A 282 -13.02 -3.47 -32.74
CA SER A 282 -12.93 -4.85 -33.23
C SER A 282 -12.71 -5.90 -32.11
N VAL A 283 -12.26 -7.08 -32.49
CA VAL A 283 -11.70 -8.14 -31.62
C VAL A 283 -10.34 -8.57 -32.17
N PHE A 284 -9.54 -9.23 -31.33
CA PHE A 284 -8.36 -9.94 -31.84
C PHE A 284 -8.81 -11.16 -32.66
N PHE A 285 -8.23 -11.33 -33.85
CA PHE A 285 -8.38 -12.52 -34.68
C PHE A 285 -7.04 -12.84 -35.34
N ALA A 286 -6.57 -14.08 -35.17
CA ALA A 286 -5.41 -14.62 -35.85
C ALA A 286 -5.71 -16.01 -36.42
N LYS A 287 -5.00 -16.35 -37.49
CA LYS A 287 -5.06 -17.64 -38.16
C LYS A 287 -3.65 -18.13 -38.44
N GLU A 288 -3.34 -19.33 -37.95
CA GLU A 288 -1.96 -19.82 -37.88
C GLU A 288 -1.10 -18.75 -37.18
N ASP A 289 0.08 -18.42 -37.68
CA ASP A 289 0.94 -17.39 -37.09
C ASP A 289 0.63 -15.95 -37.60
N THR A 290 -0.48 -15.74 -38.33
CA THR A 290 -0.84 -14.44 -38.92
C THR A 290 -1.97 -13.75 -38.17
N VAL A 291 -1.70 -12.55 -37.65
CA VAL A 291 -2.73 -11.65 -37.09
C VAL A 291 -3.51 -10.99 -38.24
N LEU A 292 -4.85 -11.06 -38.16
CA LEU A 292 -5.78 -10.56 -39.19
C LEU A 292 -6.73 -9.47 -38.67
N SER A 293 -6.90 -9.36 -37.35
CA SER A 293 -7.53 -8.23 -36.67
C SER A 293 -6.93 -8.08 -35.28
N GLU A 294 -6.77 -6.84 -34.84
CA GLU A 294 -6.32 -6.47 -33.50
C GLU A 294 -7.45 -5.77 -32.75
N GLN A 295 -7.48 -5.88 -31.42
CA GLN A 295 -8.44 -5.13 -30.61
C GLN A 295 -7.85 -3.75 -30.25
N LYS A 296 -8.43 -2.68 -30.78
CA LYS A 296 -7.86 -1.32 -30.69
C LYS A 296 -8.29 -0.51 -29.47
N GLY A 297 -9.11 -1.10 -28.58
CA GLY A 297 -9.66 -0.42 -27.42
C GLY A 297 -10.45 -1.33 -26.49
N THR A 298 -10.71 -0.88 -25.27
CA THR A 298 -11.49 -1.64 -24.26
C THR A 298 -12.60 -0.81 -23.62
N LEU A 299 -13.71 -1.49 -23.28
CA LEU A 299 -14.76 -0.92 -22.45
C LEU A 299 -14.43 -1.19 -20.97
N ARG A 300 -14.21 -0.12 -20.21
CA ARG A 300 -14.02 -0.16 -18.76
C ARG A 300 -15.35 0.03 -18.05
N THR A 301 -15.86 -1.01 -17.42
CA THR A 301 -17.11 -0.94 -16.64
C THR A 301 -16.80 -0.61 -15.18
N ASN A 302 -17.35 0.48 -14.64
CA ASN A 302 -17.17 0.87 -13.23
C ASN A 302 -18.49 0.88 -12.45
N CYS A 303 -18.38 0.69 -11.15
CA CYS A 303 -19.48 0.59 -10.19
C CYS A 303 -18.93 0.86 -8.78
N LEU A 304 -19.78 1.10 -7.78
CA LEU A 304 -19.35 1.25 -6.39
C LEU A 304 -18.51 0.04 -5.93
N ASP A 305 -19.06 -1.17 -6.06
CA ASP A 305 -18.44 -2.42 -5.61
C ASP A 305 -17.69 -3.22 -6.70
N CYS A 306 -17.92 -2.93 -7.98
CA CYS A 306 -17.33 -3.69 -9.10
C CYS A 306 -17.52 -5.23 -9.02
N LEU A 307 -18.64 -5.67 -8.43
CA LEU A 307 -19.11 -7.05 -8.37
C LEU A 307 -20.33 -7.29 -9.27
N ASP A 308 -21.51 -7.39 -8.66
CA ASP A 308 -22.70 -8.03 -9.24
C ASP A 308 -23.23 -7.25 -10.47
N ARG A 309 -23.34 -5.91 -10.37
CA ARG A 309 -23.75 -5.02 -11.48
C ARG A 309 -22.78 -5.04 -12.66
N THR A 310 -21.49 -4.93 -12.38
CA THR A 310 -20.42 -4.99 -13.40
C THR A 310 -20.39 -6.35 -14.08
N ASN A 311 -20.56 -7.45 -13.35
CA ASN A 311 -20.56 -8.77 -13.97
C ASN A 311 -21.75 -8.93 -14.92
N CYS A 312 -22.95 -8.46 -14.56
CA CYS A 312 -24.10 -8.47 -15.47
C CYS A 312 -23.81 -7.70 -16.77
N VAL A 313 -23.24 -6.50 -16.68
CA VAL A 313 -22.89 -5.70 -17.87
C VAL A 313 -21.73 -6.32 -18.67
N GLN A 314 -20.69 -6.85 -18.03
CA GLN A 314 -19.59 -7.52 -18.74
C GLN A 314 -20.04 -8.82 -19.43
N THR A 315 -20.95 -9.60 -18.83
CA THR A 315 -21.62 -10.74 -19.49
C THR A 315 -22.38 -10.29 -20.73
N PHE A 316 -23.11 -9.18 -20.65
CA PHE A 316 -23.82 -8.60 -21.78
C PHE A 316 -22.84 -8.19 -22.89
N LEU A 317 -21.79 -7.43 -22.57
CA LEU A 317 -20.73 -7.04 -23.53
C LEU A 317 -20.06 -8.25 -24.19
N GLY A 318 -19.77 -9.31 -23.43
CA GLY A 318 -19.18 -10.55 -23.94
C GLY A 318 -20.11 -11.29 -24.92
N LEU A 319 -21.41 -11.35 -24.63
CA LEU A 319 -22.39 -12.01 -25.50
C LEU A 319 -22.75 -11.18 -26.75
N GLU A 320 -22.81 -9.86 -26.68
CA GLU A 320 -22.95 -9.00 -27.87
C GLU A 320 -21.71 -9.11 -28.79
N THR A 321 -20.51 -9.23 -28.20
CA THR A 321 -19.25 -9.37 -28.95
C THR A 321 -19.03 -10.79 -29.49
N LEU A 322 -19.65 -11.81 -28.88
CA LEU A 322 -19.59 -13.21 -29.33
C LEU A 322 -20.06 -13.37 -30.78
N GLY A 323 -21.08 -12.61 -31.22
CA GLY A 323 -21.53 -12.62 -32.62
C GLY A 323 -20.44 -12.21 -33.62
N LYS A 324 -19.53 -11.30 -33.24
CA LYS A 324 -18.37 -10.92 -34.06
C LYS A 324 -17.30 -12.01 -34.06
N GLN A 325 -17.00 -12.59 -32.91
CA GLN A 325 -16.05 -13.71 -32.81
C GLN A 325 -16.50 -14.91 -33.66
N LEU A 326 -17.80 -15.24 -33.63
CA LEU A 326 -18.38 -16.30 -34.46
C LEU A 326 -18.48 -15.92 -35.96
N ALA A 327 -18.50 -14.63 -36.31
CA ALA A 327 -18.43 -14.17 -37.69
C ALA A 327 -17.02 -14.34 -38.28
N PHE A 328 -15.97 -13.95 -37.54
CA PHE A 328 -14.57 -14.20 -37.94
C PHE A 328 -14.28 -15.70 -38.11
N LEU A 329 -14.84 -16.56 -37.25
CA LEU A 329 -14.72 -18.02 -37.34
C LEU A 329 -15.70 -18.68 -38.34
N GLN A 330 -16.46 -17.89 -39.12
CA GLN A 330 -17.39 -18.38 -40.15
C GLN A 330 -18.48 -19.36 -39.63
N LEU A 331 -18.94 -19.15 -38.38
CA LEU A 331 -19.92 -20.03 -37.70
C LEU A 331 -21.35 -19.46 -37.69
N MET A 332 -21.55 -18.19 -38.06
CA MET A 332 -22.84 -17.49 -37.98
C MET A 332 -23.95 -18.11 -38.84
N GLU A 333 -23.62 -18.81 -39.93
CA GLU A 333 -24.58 -19.49 -40.81
C GLU A 333 -25.33 -20.66 -40.15
N LYS A 334 -24.95 -21.06 -38.92
CA LYS A 334 -25.44 -22.26 -38.25
C LYS A 334 -26.08 -21.90 -36.91
N PRO A 335 -27.38 -21.51 -36.87
CA PRO A 335 -28.03 -20.98 -35.66
C PRO A 335 -27.95 -21.89 -34.43
N GLN A 336 -27.98 -23.22 -34.61
CA GLN A 336 -27.80 -24.18 -33.52
C GLN A 336 -26.42 -24.10 -32.86
N ILE A 337 -25.37 -23.75 -33.63
CA ILE A 337 -24.01 -23.58 -33.13
C ILE A 337 -23.87 -22.25 -32.41
N VAL A 338 -24.43 -21.16 -32.97
CA VAL A 338 -24.48 -19.84 -32.32
C VAL A 338 -25.15 -19.93 -30.94
N SER A 339 -26.36 -20.51 -30.89
CA SER A 339 -27.11 -20.73 -29.64
C SER A 339 -26.33 -21.56 -28.61
N ARG A 340 -25.60 -22.59 -29.06
CA ARG A 340 -24.74 -23.41 -28.19
C ARG A 340 -23.57 -22.62 -27.60
N PHE A 341 -22.92 -21.75 -28.38
CA PHE A 341 -21.87 -20.87 -27.86
C PHE A 341 -22.44 -19.84 -26.88
N GLU A 342 -23.60 -19.24 -27.16
CA GLU A 342 -24.26 -18.33 -26.23
C GLU A 342 -24.59 -18.99 -24.89
N GLU A 343 -25.15 -20.21 -24.89
CA GLU A 343 -25.44 -20.94 -23.65
C GLU A 343 -24.15 -21.22 -22.86
N VAL A 344 -23.12 -21.73 -23.54
CA VAL A 344 -21.83 -22.06 -22.93
C VAL A 344 -21.17 -20.83 -22.31
N PHE A 345 -21.03 -19.73 -23.06
CA PHE A 345 -20.43 -18.50 -22.54
C PHE A 345 -21.28 -17.86 -21.45
N ARG A 346 -22.61 -17.87 -21.54
CA ARG A 346 -23.50 -17.35 -20.49
C ARG A 346 -23.29 -18.08 -19.16
N GLN A 347 -23.10 -19.39 -19.17
CA GLN A 347 -22.77 -20.17 -17.97
C GLN A 347 -21.35 -19.87 -17.44
N MET A 348 -20.35 -19.77 -18.32
CA MET A 348 -18.98 -19.41 -17.93
C MET A 348 -18.90 -18.00 -17.33
N TRP A 349 -19.67 -17.04 -17.85
CA TRP A 349 -19.75 -15.68 -17.30
C TRP A 349 -20.39 -15.62 -15.90
N ILE A 350 -21.37 -16.48 -15.62
CA ILE A 350 -21.96 -16.63 -14.27
C ILE A 350 -20.91 -17.18 -13.30
N ASN A 351 -20.17 -18.23 -13.70
CA ASN A 351 -19.08 -18.81 -12.92
C ASN A 351 -17.95 -17.81 -12.65
N ASN A 352 -17.45 -17.14 -13.69
CA ASN A 352 -16.44 -16.09 -13.60
C ASN A 352 -16.83 -15.00 -12.59
N GLY A 353 -18.09 -14.56 -12.63
CA GLY A 353 -18.66 -13.62 -11.66
C GLY A 353 -18.65 -14.14 -10.21
N ASN A 354 -18.94 -15.43 -10.02
CA ASN A 354 -18.88 -16.05 -8.69
C ASN A 354 -17.45 -16.09 -8.14
N GLU A 355 -16.48 -16.55 -8.93
CA GLU A 355 -15.10 -16.69 -8.44
C GLU A 355 -14.45 -15.34 -8.14
N VAL A 356 -14.61 -14.34 -9.01
CA VAL A 356 -14.07 -12.99 -8.74
C VAL A 356 -14.82 -12.31 -7.57
N SER A 357 -16.11 -12.62 -7.35
CA SER A 357 -16.83 -12.17 -6.15
C SER A 357 -16.28 -12.79 -4.86
N LYS A 358 -15.89 -14.07 -4.85
CA LYS A 358 -15.28 -14.71 -3.67
C LYS A 358 -13.98 -14.03 -3.26
N ILE A 359 -13.16 -13.58 -4.21
CA ILE A 359 -11.88 -12.92 -3.92
C ILE A 359 -12.10 -11.61 -3.14
N TYR A 360 -13.03 -10.76 -3.59
CA TYR A 360 -13.22 -9.42 -3.02
C TYR A 360 -14.19 -9.36 -1.83
N ALA A 361 -15.25 -10.18 -1.85
CA ALA A 361 -16.33 -10.14 -0.86
C ALA A 361 -16.53 -11.47 -0.09
N GLY A 362 -15.63 -12.45 -0.27
CA GLY A 362 -15.65 -13.74 0.44
C GLY A 362 -16.81 -14.69 0.09
N THR A 363 -17.80 -14.22 -0.67
CA THR A 363 -18.95 -14.99 -1.15
C THR A 363 -19.13 -14.85 -2.67
N GLY A 364 -19.78 -15.84 -3.29
CA GLY A 364 -20.16 -15.78 -4.71
C GLY A 364 -21.10 -14.62 -5.02
N ALA A 365 -21.32 -14.36 -6.31
CA ALA A 365 -22.14 -13.26 -6.78
C ALA A 365 -23.61 -13.42 -6.35
N ILE A 366 -24.34 -12.31 -6.22
CA ILE A 366 -25.79 -12.29 -6.02
C ILE A 366 -26.44 -12.40 -7.39
N GLN A 367 -27.22 -13.45 -7.61
CA GLN A 367 -27.69 -13.83 -8.95
C GLN A 367 -29.18 -13.57 -9.19
N GLY A 368 -29.97 -13.36 -8.12
CA GLY A 368 -31.41 -13.08 -8.20
C GLY A 368 -32.28 -14.32 -8.44
N GLY A 369 -31.67 -15.49 -8.71
CA GLY A 369 -32.39 -16.73 -9.02
C GLY A 369 -32.95 -17.47 -7.78
N SER A 370 -32.46 -17.19 -6.57
CA SER A 370 -32.98 -17.81 -5.34
C SER A 370 -32.84 -16.86 -4.16
N LYS A 371 -33.97 -16.29 -3.71
CA LYS A 371 -34.03 -15.33 -2.59
C LYS A 371 -33.40 -15.86 -1.31
N LEU A 372 -33.52 -17.17 -1.05
CA LEU A 372 -32.94 -17.81 0.14
C LEU A 372 -31.42 -17.93 0.03
N MET A 373 -30.89 -18.34 -1.13
CA MET A 373 -29.44 -18.42 -1.35
C MET A 373 -28.79 -17.04 -1.41
N ASP A 374 -29.42 -16.07 -2.08
CA ASP A 374 -28.92 -14.69 -2.14
C ASP A 374 -28.99 -14.01 -0.75
N GLY A 375 -30.02 -14.30 0.06
CA GLY A 375 -30.11 -13.90 1.47
C GLY A 375 -28.98 -14.49 2.32
N ALA A 376 -28.74 -15.79 2.23
CA ALA A 376 -27.63 -16.46 2.93
C ALA A 376 -26.25 -15.92 2.48
N ARG A 377 -26.05 -15.68 1.17
CA ARG A 377 -24.85 -15.03 0.64
C ARG A 377 -24.68 -13.61 1.20
N SER A 378 -25.75 -12.84 1.34
CA SER A 378 -25.72 -11.49 1.92
C SER A 378 -25.35 -11.49 3.41
N ALA A 379 -25.93 -12.42 4.19
CA ALA A 379 -25.60 -12.60 5.61
C ALA A 379 -24.13 -13.01 5.80
N ALA A 380 -23.65 -14.02 5.08
CA ALA A 380 -22.26 -14.46 5.12
C ALA A 380 -21.28 -13.35 4.66
N ARG A 381 -21.63 -12.60 3.61
CA ARG A 381 -20.87 -11.42 3.13
C ARG A 381 -20.77 -10.36 4.24
N THR A 382 -21.84 -10.12 5.01
CA THR A 382 -21.84 -9.17 6.13
C THR A 382 -20.92 -9.62 7.27
N ILE A 383 -20.99 -10.90 7.67
CA ILE A 383 -20.15 -11.47 8.73
C ILE A 383 -18.65 -11.40 8.35
N GLN A 384 -18.30 -11.82 7.13
CA GLN A 384 -16.91 -11.84 6.67
C GLN A 384 -16.31 -10.43 6.57
N ASN A 385 -17.05 -9.47 6.01
CA ASN A 385 -16.58 -8.09 5.84
C ASN A 385 -16.32 -7.37 7.19
N ASN A 386 -17.05 -7.73 8.25
CA ASN A 386 -16.95 -7.05 9.54
C ASN A 386 -15.97 -7.72 10.51
N LEU A 387 -15.65 -9.00 10.34
CA LEU A 387 -14.83 -9.77 11.30
C LEU A 387 -13.50 -10.31 10.75
N LEU A 388 -13.36 -10.51 9.43
CA LEU A 388 -12.19 -11.20 8.84
C LEU A 388 -11.41 -10.34 7.84
N ASP A 389 -11.98 -9.24 7.36
CA ASP A 389 -11.40 -8.44 6.28
C ASP A 389 -10.06 -7.76 6.63
N ASN A 390 -9.81 -7.45 7.91
CA ASN A 390 -8.51 -6.88 8.33
C ASN A 390 -7.39 -7.93 8.21
N SER A 391 -7.58 -9.12 8.77
CA SER A 391 -6.60 -10.21 8.67
C SER A 391 -6.42 -10.72 7.23
N LYS A 392 -7.47 -10.62 6.39
CA LYS A 392 -7.33 -10.80 4.93
C LYS A 392 -6.49 -9.70 4.28
N GLN A 393 -6.69 -8.43 4.63
CA GLN A 393 -5.91 -7.32 4.08
C GLN A 393 -4.43 -7.45 4.47
N GLU A 394 -4.14 -7.72 5.75
CA GLU A 394 -2.79 -8.03 6.22
C GLU A 394 -2.20 -9.22 5.44
N ALA A 395 -2.98 -10.28 5.20
CA ALA A 395 -2.54 -11.40 4.39
C ALA A 395 -2.25 -11.02 2.92
N ILE A 396 -3.01 -10.10 2.32
CA ILE A 396 -2.81 -9.56 0.94
C ILE A 396 -1.59 -8.65 0.87
N ASP A 397 -1.46 -7.68 1.77
CA ASP A 397 -0.36 -6.71 1.81
C ASP A 397 0.98 -7.44 1.90
N VAL A 398 1.08 -8.38 2.85
CA VAL A 398 2.26 -9.24 3.02
C VAL A 398 2.42 -10.17 1.81
N PHE A 399 1.34 -10.57 1.10
CA PHE A 399 1.43 -11.42 -0.12
C PHE A 399 2.13 -10.74 -1.28
N LEU A 400 1.86 -9.45 -1.46
CA LEU A 400 2.36 -8.69 -2.62
C LEU A 400 3.67 -7.98 -2.32
N LEU A 401 3.86 -7.53 -1.08
CA LEU A 401 4.94 -6.61 -0.70
C LEU A 401 5.85 -7.18 0.41
N GLY A 402 5.76 -8.50 0.65
CA GLY A 402 6.65 -9.31 1.50
C GLY A 402 6.48 -9.11 3.01
N SER A 403 6.26 -7.87 3.44
CA SER A 403 6.24 -7.42 4.84
C SER A 403 4.91 -6.78 5.22
N THR A 404 4.64 -6.66 6.53
CA THR A 404 3.65 -5.70 7.02
C THR A 404 4.24 -4.31 6.88
N LEU A 405 3.56 -3.44 6.13
CA LEU A 405 4.13 -2.22 5.54
C LEU A 405 4.30 -1.03 6.51
N ASN A 406 4.49 -1.33 7.79
CA ASN A 406 4.38 -0.42 8.92
C ASN A 406 5.74 -0.19 9.59
N SER A 407 6.82 -0.17 8.80
CA SER A 407 8.18 0.15 9.27
C SER A 407 8.67 1.47 8.67
N GLU A 408 9.44 2.24 9.43
CA GLU A 408 10.03 3.50 8.97
C GLU A 408 10.94 3.30 7.74
N LEU A 409 11.57 2.12 7.63
CA LEU A 409 12.35 1.73 6.44
C LEU A 409 11.46 1.59 5.19
N ALA A 410 10.32 0.92 5.28
CA ALA A 410 9.41 0.77 4.13
C ALA A 410 8.83 2.12 3.68
N ASP A 411 8.54 3.01 4.64
CA ASP A 411 8.07 4.36 4.34
C ASP A 411 9.16 5.27 3.73
N ARG A 412 10.41 5.21 4.21
CA ARG A 412 11.52 5.92 3.55
C ARG A 412 11.84 5.34 2.17
N ALA A 413 11.79 4.02 2.01
CA ALA A 413 12.00 3.39 0.71
C ALA A 413 10.98 3.88 -0.34
N ARG A 414 9.68 3.93 -0.03
CA ARG A 414 8.62 4.48 -0.90
C ARG A 414 8.83 5.93 -1.32
N ILE A 415 9.48 6.71 -0.47
CA ILE A 415 9.71 8.16 -0.66
C ILE A 415 10.94 8.42 -1.54
N LEU A 416 11.85 7.45 -1.65
CA LEU A 416 13.15 7.57 -2.31
C LEU A 416 13.30 6.69 -3.56
N LEU A 417 12.58 5.56 -3.62
CA LEU A 417 12.77 4.49 -4.60
C LEU A 417 11.47 4.19 -5.39
N PRO A 418 11.58 3.88 -6.70
CA PRO A 418 10.43 3.50 -7.52
C PRO A 418 9.85 2.13 -7.10
N PRO A 419 8.57 1.83 -7.42
CA PRO A 419 7.88 0.62 -6.94
C PRO A 419 8.61 -0.71 -7.22
N ASN A 420 9.27 -0.83 -8.37
CA ASN A 420 10.06 -2.02 -8.71
C ASN A 420 11.27 -2.24 -7.78
N MET A 421 11.93 -1.17 -7.33
CA MET A 421 13.05 -1.22 -6.38
C MET A 421 12.61 -1.55 -4.94
N LEU A 422 11.34 -1.36 -4.57
CA LEU A 422 10.83 -1.69 -3.23
C LEU A 422 10.87 -3.20 -2.90
N HIS A 423 11.07 -4.04 -3.91
CA HIS A 423 11.18 -5.50 -3.79
C HIS A 423 12.63 -6.00 -3.59
N ALA A 424 13.62 -5.10 -3.65
CA ALA A 424 15.02 -5.41 -3.39
C ALA A 424 15.23 -5.98 -1.97
N SER A 425 16.43 -6.53 -1.70
CA SER A 425 16.73 -7.10 -0.38
C SER A 425 16.64 -6.02 0.72
N THR A 426 16.25 -6.41 1.94
CA THR A 426 16.15 -5.48 3.07
C THR A 426 17.47 -4.78 3.40
N ASN A 427 18.61 -5.37 3.00
CA ASN A 427 19.93 -4.74 3.11
C ASN A 427 20.14 -3.66 2.03
N VAL A 428 19.77 -3.94 0.77
CA VAL A 428 19.79 -2.93 -0.32
C VAL A 428 18.86 -1.75 0.03
N LEU A 429 17.63 -2.03 0.48
CA LEU A 429 16.67 -1.00 0.89
C LEU A 429 17.22 -0.13 2.03
N ARG A 430 17.91 -0.74 3.01
CA ARG A 430 18.51 -0.03 4.15
C ARG A 430 19.66 0.88 3.72
N GLU A 431 20.61 0.35 2.94
CA GLU A 431 21.75 1.14 2.49
C GLU A 431 21.35 2.21 1.48
N MET A 432 20.34 1.97 0.61
CA MET A 432 19.76 3.03 -0.23
C MET A 432 19.10 4.14 0.59
N CYS A 433 18.35 3.82 1.65
CA CYS A 433 17.76 4.83 2.54
C CYS A 433 18.82 5.61 3.37
N LYS A 434 19.99 5.02 3.59
CA LYS A 434 21.13 5.62 4.31
C LYS A 434 21.97 6.50 3.39
N ARG A 435 22.29 6.03 2.18
CA ARG A 435 23.04 6.74 1.13
C ARG A 435 22.21 7.78 0.36
N TYR A 436 21.02 8.13 0.85
CA TYR A 436 20.07 8.98 0.13
C TYR A 436 20.68 10.30 -0.38
N ARG A 437 21.57 10.94 0.39
CA ARG A 437 22.21 12.21 0.01
C ARG A 437 23.03 12.15 -1.30
N GLU A 438 23.43 10.97 -1.75
CA GLU A 438 24.20 10.80 -3.00
C GLU A 438 23.33 11.02 -4.26
N TYR A 439 22.04 10.70 -4.17
CA TYR A 439 21.09 10.76 -5.29
C TYR A 439 19.96 11.78 -5.11
N MET A 440 20.11 12.69 -4.15
CA MET A 440 19.09 13.66 -3.78
C MET A 440 19.62 15.08 -3.95
N LEU A 441 18.99 15.84 -4.83
CA LEU A 441 19.32 17.23 -5.12
C LEU A 441 18.57 18.16 -4.15
N PRO A 442 19.26 18.99 -3.35
CA PRO A 442 18.60 20.02 -2.57
C PRO A 442 17.95 21.06 -3.48
N ARG A 443 16.76 21.50 -3.08
CA ARG A 443 15.97 22.58 -3.66
C ARG A 443 15.46 23.44 -2.49
N THR A 444 15.14 24.70 -2.75
CA THR A 444 14.47 25.56 -1.78
C THR A 444 12.98 25.64 -2.12
N ALA A 445 12.11 25.48 -1.12
CA ALA A 445 10.68 25.76 -1.25
C ALA A 445 10.28 26.87 -0.29
N ARG A 446 9.59 27.89 -0.82
CA ARG A 446 8.97 28.95 -0.03
C ARG A 446 7.62 28.49 0.48
N ILE A 447 7.49 28.32 1.79
CA ILE A 447 6.26 27.88 2.45
C ILE A 447 5.64 29.08 3.17
N ALA A 448 4.41 29.42 2.79
CA ALA A 448 3.61 30.41 3.51
C ALA A 448 2.58 29.71 4.40
N VAL A 449 2.47 30.14 5.64
CA VAL A 449 1.54 29.59 6.64
C VAL A 449 0.77 30.75 7.28
N GLY A 450 -0.54 30.78 7.06
CA GLY A 450 -1.44 31.80 7.61
C GLY A 450 -2.39 31.24 8.67
N THR A 451 -2.89 32.13 9.53
CA THR A 451 -3.99 31.87 10.48
C THR A 451 -4.87 33.11 10.63
N TYR A 452 -6.17 32.91 10.83
CA TYR A 452 -7.14 33.97 11.08
C TYR A 452 -8.41 33.42 11.77
N ASN A 453 -8.67 33.81 13.01
CA ASN A 453 -9.96 33.52 13.64
C ASN A 453 -11.05 34.49 13.15
N VAL A 454 -12.03 33.95 12.42
CA VAL A 454 -13.16 34.70 11.80
C VAL A 454 -14.42 34.82 12.70
N ASN A 455 -14.27 34.63 14.03
CA ASN A 455 -15.30 34.80 15.06
C ASN A 455 -16.68 34.20 14.70
N GLY A 456 -16.68 32.93 14.28
CA GLY A 456 -17.89 32.15 14.03
C GLY A 456 -18.83 32.68 12.93
N GLY A 457 -18.40 33.65 12.12
CA GLY A 457 -19.07 34.05 10.89
C GLY A 457 -20.52 34.54 11.04
N LYS A 458 -20.83 35.34 12.07
CA LYS A 458 -22.21 35.82 12.34
C LYS A 458 -22.90 36.53 11.16
N HIS A 459 -22.15 37.09 10.21
CA HIS A 459 -22.69 37.74 9.01
C HIS A 459 -22.90 36.80 7.81
N PHE A 460 -22.33 35.58 7.83
CA PHE A 460 -22.43 34.60 6.73
C PHE A 460 -23.78 33.86 6.67
N ARG A 461 -24.75 34.20 7.53
CA ARG A 461 -26.14 33.69 7.46
C ARG A 461 -27.08 34.53 6.60
N SER A 462 -26.56 35.53 5.86
CA SER A 462 -27.32 36.13 4.76
C SER A 462 -27.57 35.10 3.65
N VAL A 463 -28.81 35.03 3.18
CA VAL A 463 -29.26 34.05 2.15
C VAL A 463 -28.47 34.20 0.83
N VAL A 464 -27.87 35.36 0.59
CA VAL A 464 -27.11 35.70 -0.62
C VAL A 464 -25.79 34.91 -0.77
N TYR A 465 -25.18 34.45 0.32
CA TYR A 465 -23.81 33.90 0.32
C TYR A 465 -23.72 32.42 0.73
N LYS A 466 -24.80 31.67 0.52
CA LYS A 466 -24.96 30.32 1.08
C LYS A 466 -24.15 29.23 0.36
N ASP A 467 -23.79 29.48 -0.90
CA ASP A 467 -23.22 28.49 -1.84
C ASP A 467 -21.81 28.88 -2.35
N VAL A 468 -21.13 29.84 -1.71
CA VAL A 468 -19.77 30.30 -2.11
C VAL A 468 -18.70 29.35 -1.59
N SER A 469 -17.76 28.93 -2.45
CA SER A 469 -16.64 28.09 -2.02
C SER A 469 -15.54 28.95 -1.38
N LEU A 470 -14.88 28.42 -0.34
CA LEU A 470 -13.68 29.07 0.22
C LEU A 470 -12.46 28.98 -0.72
N SER A 471 -12.50 28.13 -1.75
CA SER A 471 -11.54 28.17 -2.87
C SER A 471 -11.52 29.55 -3.55
N ASP A 472 -12.71 30.09 -3.80
CA ASP A 472 -12.95 31.36 -4.50
C ASP A 472 -12.53 32.58 -3.66
N TRP A 473 -12.28 32.34 -2.36
CA TRP A 473 -11.91 33.34 -1.35
C TRP A 473 -10.39 33.50 -1.20
N LEU A 474 -9.59 32.61 -1.80
CA LEU A 474 -8.15 32.52 -1.60
C LEU A 474 -7.33 32.44 -2.90
N LEU A 475 -7.95 32.15 -4.05
CA LEU A 475 -7.24 31.90 -5.32
C LEU A 475 -7.87 32.60 -6.54
N ASP A 476 -9.06 32.18 -6.94
CA ASP A 476 -9.74 32.65 -8.16
C ASP A 476 -11.03 33.38 -7.79
N SER A 477 -11.09 34.70 -8.03
CA SER A 477 -12.14 35.56 -7.47
C SER A 477 -13.20 36.00 -8.49
N PRO A 478 -14.47 35.58 -8.31
CA PRO A 478 -15.62 36.19 -8.96
C PRO A 478 -16.59 36.92 -7.99
N SER A 479 -16.49 36.78 -6.66
CA SER A 479 -17.44 37.43 -5.73
C SER A 479 -16.96 37.68 -4.29
N SER A 480 -16.35 38.85 -4.05
CA SER A 480 -16.63 39.80 -2.94
C SER A 480 -15.44 40.72 -2.65
N GLU A 481 -15.70 41.97 -2.26
CA GLU A 481 -14.65 42.99 -2.11
C GLU A 481 -13.63 42.67 -1.01
N ASN A 482 -14.06 42.04 0.10
CA ASN A 482 -13.16 41.61 1.17
C ASN A 482 -12.29 40.39 0.77
N ALA A 483 -12.83 39.48 -0.05
CA ALA A 483 -12.04 38.37 -0.61
C ALA A 483 -10.96 38.91 -1.56
N LYS A 484 -11.34 39.85 -2.43
CA LYS A 484 -10.44 40.56 -3.33
C LYS A 484 -9.34 41.29 -2.54
N ALA A 485 -9.68 42.02 -1.48
CA ALA A 485 -8.70 42.71 -0.64
C ALA A 485 -7.70 41.74 0.02
N TRP A 486 -8.17 40.62 0.59
CA TRP A 486 -7.28 39.62 1.21
C TRP A 486 -6.42 38.88 0.18
N GLY A 487 -6.98 38.54 -0.98
CA GLY A 487 -6.25 37.97 -2.11
C GLY A 487 -5.20 38.92 -2.67
N GLU A 488 -5.51 40.21 -2.80
CA GLU A 488 -4.55 41.25 -3.22
C GLU A 488 -3.43 41.44 -2.19
N GLU A 489 -3.70 41.42 -0.87
CA GLU A 489 -2.65 41.47 0.15
C GLU A 489 -1.80 40.20 0.17
N LEU A 490 -2.40 39.01 0.08
CA LEU A 490 -1.66 37.76 -0.10
C LEU A 490 -0.80 37.80 -1.37
N GLN A 491 -1.28 38.33 -2.48
CA GLN A 491 -0.51 38.41 -3.72
C GLN A 491 0.64 39.44 -3.63
N LYS A 492 0.43 40.59 -2.97
CA LYS A 492 1.50 41.55 -2.63
C LYS A 492 2.59 40.93 -1.75
N ILE A 493 2.19 40.07 -0.80
CA ILE A 493 3.07 39.45 0.20
C ILE A 493 3.80 38.19 -0.34
N LEU A 494 3.13 37.38 -1.17
CA LEU A 494 3.68 36.11 -1.68
C LEU A 494 4.57 36.31 -2.91
N SER A 495 4.06 36.94 -3.97
CA SER A 495 4.82 37.46 -5.11
C SER A 495 3.91 38.13 -6.15
N ARG A 496 4.39 39.21 -6.78
CA ARG A 496 3.84 39.72 -8.05
C ARG A 496 4.22 38.87 -9.27
N ASP A 497 5.34 38.15 -9.20
CA ASP A 497 6.09 37.71 -10.39
C ASP A 497 6.41 36.20 -10.39
N GLN A 498 5.88 35.43 -9.43
CA GLN A 498 6.13 33.98 -9.29
C GLN A 498 4.84 33.18 -9.24
N LYS A 499 4.81 32.03 -9.93
CA LYS A 499 3.68 31.08 -9.89
C LYS A 499 3.67 30.35 -8.55
N TYR A 500 2.53 30.36 -7.87
CA TYR A 500 2.27 29.58 -6.65
C TYR A 500 1.16 28.55 -6.89
N VAL A 501 1.11 27.53 -6.04
CA VAL A 501 0.03 26.53 -5.99
C VAL A 501 -0.38 26.38 -4.54
N MET A 502 -1.67 26.54 -4.23
CA MET A 502 -2.17 26.23 -2.89
C MET A 502 -2.15 24.73 -2.68
N VAL A 503 -1.35 24.28 -1.71
CA VAL A 503 -1.27 22.86 -1.35
C VAL A 503 -2.53 22.42 -0.59
N THR A 504 -3.08 23.28 0.29
CA THR A 504 -4.32 23.00 1.03
C THR A 504 -4.85 24.24 1.79
N TYR A 505 -6.07 24.15 2.32
CA TYR A 505 -6.59 25.00 3.40
C TYR A 505 -7.33 24.13 4.45
N VAL A 506 -7.48 24.63 5.69
CA VAL A 506 -8.10 23.89 6.80
C VAL A 506 -9.12 24.78 7.52
N GLN A 507 -10.37 24.31 7.63
CA GLN A 507 -11.41 24.96 8.43
C GLN A 507 -11.77 24.09 9.64
N LEU A 508 -11.66 24.67 10.85
CA LEU A 508 -12.08 24.00 12.08
C LEU A 508 -13.60 24.15 12.28
N VAL A 509 -14.33 23.04 12.18
CA VAL A 509 -15.79 22.98 12.42
C VAL A 509 -16.05 22.48 13.84
N GLY A 510 -15.99 23.39 14.81
CA GLY A 510 -16.18 23.11 16.24
C GLY A 510 -15.76 24.28 17.12
N ASN A 511 -15.93 24.16 18.44
CA ASN A 511 -15.58 25.23 19.37
C ASN A 511 -14.07 25.29 19.71
N LYS A 512 -13.40 24.13 19.75
CA LYS A 512 -12.01 23.90 20.16
C LYS A 512 -11.47 22.63 19.50
N GLY A 513 -10.14 22.47 19.45
CA GLY A 513 -9.47 21.29 18.90
C GLY A 513 -8.50 21.64 17.77
N ALA A 514 -8.18 20.68 16.90
CA ALA A 514 -7.28 20.88 15.76
C ALA A 514 -7.65 20.03 14.55
N SER A 515 -7.03 20.34 13.42
CA SER A 515 -7.07 19.56 12.19
C SER A 515 -5.73 19.69 11.47
N ALA A 516 -5.22 18.58 10.95
CA ALA A 516 -3.89 18.54 10.36
C ALA A 516 -3.89 17.80 9.03
N ILE A 517 -2.97 18.21 8.15
CA ILE A 517 -2.77 17.66 6.82
C ILE A 517 -1.29 17.31 6.67
N ARG A 518 -1.00 16.22 5.97
CA ARG A 518 0.35 15.84 5.57
C ARG A 518 0.44 15.65 4.07
N CYS A 519 1.57 16.05 3.49
CA CYS A 519 1.96 15.71 2.13
C CYS A 519 3.41 15.20 2.11
N VAL A 520 3.87 14.79 0.93
CA VAL A 520 5.30 14.66 0.62
C VAL A 520 5.52 15.50 -0.62
N PHE A 521 6.49 16.40 -0.59
CA PHE A 521 6.84 17.25 -1.73
C PHE A 521 8.25 16.87 -2.18
N TYR A 522 8.36 16.39 -3.42
CA TYR A 522 9.45 15.51 -3.85
C TYR A 522 9.65 14.36 -2.85
N SER A 523 10.79 14.28 -2.14
CA SER A 523 11.02 13.28 -1.08
C SER A 523 10.82 13.81 0.35
N THR A 524 10.41 15.08 0.52
CA THR A 524 10.40 15.75 1.84
C THR A 524 9.00 15.73 2.43
N SER A 525 8.85 15.14 3.61
CA SER A 525 7.54 14.99 4.25
C SER A 525 7.19 16.22 5.08
N LEU A 526 6.04 16.83 4.77
CA LEU A 526 5.55 18.07 5.39
C LEU A 526 4.24 17.79 6.14
N CYS A 527 4.08 18.36 7.32
CA CYS A 527 2.84 18.32 8.09
C CYS A 527 2.44 19.73 8.53
N PHE A 528 1.16 20.06 8.40
CA PHE A 528 0.56 21.34 8.78
C PHE A 528 -0.56 21.07 9.79
N VAL A 529 -0.56 21.78 10.92
CA VAL A 529 -1.55 21.65 12.00
C VAL A 529 -2.21 23.00 12.25
N CYS A 530 -3.52 23.11 12.00
CA CYS A 530 -4.32 24.26 12.39
C CYS A 530 -5.06 23.93 13.69
N ALA A 531 -4.91 24.76 14.74
CA ALA A 531 -5.51 24.50 16.05
C ALA A 531 -6.24 25.71 16.66
N HIS A 532 -7.13 25.43 17.60
CA HIS A 532 -7.87 26.42 18.37
C HIS A 532 -7.96 25.93 19.83
N PHE A 533 -7.11 26.46 20.71
CA PHE A 533 -6.96 26.02 22.10
C PHE A 533 -7.90 26.77 23.07
N ALA A 534 -7.97 26.27 24.32
CA ALA A 534 -8.79 26.79 25.40
C ALA A 534 -8.66 28.31 25.64
N ALA A 535 -9.79 29.00 25.65
CA ALA A 535 -9.87 30.46 25.68
C ALA A 535 -10.10 31.01 27.11
N GLY A 536 -9.43 32.11 27.45
CA GLY A 536 -9.53 32.79 28.75
C GLY A 536 -8.18 32.95 29.43
N GLN A 537 -8.01 34.01 30.24
CA GLN A 537 -6.72 34.41 30.81
C GLN A 537 -6.02 33.25 31.54
N SER A 538 -6.67 32.71 32.57
CA SER A 538 -6.12 31.70 33.48
C SER A 538 -5.99 30.29 32.89
N GLN A 539 -6.51 30.03 31.69
CA GLN A 539 -6.62 28.67 31.12
C GLN A 539 -5.31 28.16 30.47
N VAL A 540 -4.15 28.53 31.02
CA VAL A 540 -2.83 28.09 30.53
C VAL A 540 -2.69 26.57 30.59
N THR A 541 -3.10 25.97 31.71
CA THR A 541 -3.09 24.51 31.90
C THR A 541 -3.94 23.78 30.85
N ASP A 542 -5.10 24.33 30.51
CA ASP A 542 -5.99 23.75 29.49
C ASP A 542 -5.37 23.86 28.09
N ARG A 543 -4.70 24.98 27.76
CA ARG A 543 -3.99 25.14 26.48
C ARG A 543 -2.79 24.19 26.36
N ASN A 544 -2.05 23.99 27.44
CA ASN A 544 -0.98 22.99 27.51
C ASN A 544 -1.55 21.57 27.31
N ALA A 545 -2.71 21.28 27.91
CA ALA A 545 -3.40 19.99 27.78
C ALA A 545 -3.95 19.77 26.36
N ASP A 546 -4.52 20.80 25.72
CA ASP A 546 -4.94 20.77 24.31
C ASP A 546 -3.74 20.43 23.41
N TYR A 547 -2.62 21.16 23.52
CA TYR A 547 -1.40 20.88 22.76
C TYR A 547 -0.91 19.44 22.94
N ALA A 548 -0.85 18.96 24.19
CA ALA A 548 -0.40 17.60 24.51
C ALA A 548 -1.37 16.52 23.99
N GLU A 549 -2.69 16.74 24.10
CA GLU A 549 -3.70 15.84 23.56
C GLU A 549 -3.66 15.80 22.04
N ILE A 550 -3.60 16.95 21.37
CA ILE A 550 -3.55 17.04 19.90
C ILE A 550 -2.29 16.35 19.37
N THR A 551 -1.12 16.62 19.99
CA THR A 551 0.16 15.99 19.63
C THR A 551 0.14 14.47 19.79
N ARG A 552 -0.66 13.95 20.73
CA ARG A 552 -0.82 12.51 21.01
C ARG A 552 -1.91 11.83 20.17
N LYS A 553 -3.00 12.54 19.84
CA LYS A 553 -4.16 11.97 19.13
C LYS A 553 -4.08 12.11 17.61
N ILE A 554 -3.39 13.13 17.07
CA ILE A 554 -3.25 13.25 15.61
C ILE A 554 -2.38 12.12 15.08
N THR A 555 -3.03 11.25 14.31
CA THR A 555 -2.45 10.12 13.60
C THR A 555 -2.93 10.13 12.16
N PHE A 556 -2.05 9.70 11.25
CA PHE A 556 -2.33 9.59 9.82
C PHE A 556 -2.26 8.11 9.39
N PRO A 557 -2.73 7.77 8.17
CA PRO A 557 -2.63 6.40 7.66
C PRO A 557 -1.21 5.83 7.77
N MET A 558 -1.13 4.52 8.03
CA MET A 558 0.10 3.77 8.35
C MET A 558 0.73 4.10 9.71
N GLY A 559 -0.06 4.64 10.66
CA GLY A 559 0.37 4.86 12.05
C GLY A 559 1.29 6.07 12.25
N ARG A 560 1.44 6.92 11.24
CA ARG A 560 2.30 8.10 11.25
C ARG A 560 1.77 9.16 12.22
N THR A 561 2.66 9.80 12.97
CA THR A 561 2.34 10.86 13.96
C THR A 561 2.88 12.20 13.48
N LEU A 562 2.65 13.30 14.20
CA LEU A 562 3.27 14.60 13.86
C LEU A 562 4.80 14.48 13.73
N ASN A 563 5.46 13.84 14.71
CA ASN A 563 6.92 13.71 14.79
C ASN A 563 7.56 12.78 13.74
N SER A 564 6.80 12.08 12.89
CA SER A 564 7.39 11.26 11.82
C SER A 564 7.86 12.07 10.61
N HIS A 565 7.39 13.32 10.46
CA HIS A 565 7.64 14.17 9.29
C HIS A 565 8.99 14.89 9.35
N ASP A 566 9.52 15.30 8.20
CA ASP A 566 10.76 16.08 8.11
C ASP A 566 10.54 17.54 8.53
N TYR A 567 9.38 18.12 8.21
CA TYR A 567 8.93 19.41 8.74
C TYR A 567 7.51 19.32 9.32
N VAL A 568 7.30 20.01 10.44
CA VAL A 568 5.98 20.21 11.07
C VAL A 568 5.76 21.71 11.27
N PHE A 569 4.67 22.23 10.72
CA PHE A 569 4.18 23.60 10.91
C PHE A 569 2.91 23.56 11.75
N TRP A 570 2.80 24.47 12.71
CA TRP A 570 1.60 24.73 13.51
C TRP A 570 1.17 26.17 13.30
N CYS A 571 -0.13 26.39 13.10
CA CYS A 571 -0.74 27.72 13.15
C CYS A 571 -2.10 27.65 13.84
N GLY A 572 -2.66 28.80 14.23
CA GLY A 572 -4.01 28.83 14.77
C GLY A 572 -4.25 29.93 15.79
N ASP A 573 -5.42 29.87 16.42
CA ASP A 573 -5.75 30.64 17.62
C ASP A 573 -5.38 29.79 18.85
N PHE A 574 -4.12 29.88 19.26
CA PHE A 574 -3.61 29.18 20.43
C PHE A 574 -4.07 29.83 21.75
N ASN A 575 -4.80 30.95 21.69
CA ASN A 575 -5.47 31.60 22.81
C ASN A 575 -4.60 31.98 24.03
N TYR A 576 -3.27 31.84 23.99
CA TYR A 576 -2.35 32.34 25.01
C TYR A 576 -2.45 33.85 25.12
N ARG A 577 -2.24 34.35 26.34
CA ARG A 577 -2.44 35.75 26.74
C ARG A 577 -1.17 36.33 27.31
N VAL A 578 -1.18 37.63 27.54
CA VAL A 578 -0.12 38.33 28.27
C VAL A 578 -0.57 38.54 29.72
N ASP A 579 0.27 38.15 30.69
CA ASP A 579 0.01 38.36 32.12
C ASP A 579 0.71 39.64 32.62
N MET A 580 0.14 40.79 32.21
CA MET A 580 0.57 42.16 32.50
C MET A 580 -0.67 43.03 32.81
N ASP A 581 -0.50 44.18 33.48
CA ASP A 581 -1.61 45.12 33.67
C ASP A 581 -2.12 45.72 32.34
N LYS A 582 -3.43 46.01 32.29
CA LYS A 582 -4.09 46.47 31.06
C LYS A 582 -3.72 47.88 30.64
N ASP A 583 -3.47 48.78 31.59
CA ASP A 583 -3.21 50.19 31.29
C ASP A 583 -1.71 50.42 31.04
N GLU A 584 -0.84 49.71 31.76
CA GLU A 584 0.58 49.57 31.41
C GLU A 584 0.76 49.02 29.98
N MET A 585 0.09 47.91 29.65
CA MET A 585 0.15 47.30 28.32
C MET A 585 -0.34 48.25 27.22
N LYS A 586 -1.40 49.04 27.45
CA LYS A 586 -1.86 50.06 26.48
C LYS A 586 -0.80 51.12 26.22
N GLU A 587 -0.08 51.57 27.24
CA GLU A 587 1.00 52.56 27.05
C GLU A 587 2.22 51.96 26.34
N LEU A 588 2.56 50.69 26.57
CA LEU A 588 3.61 49.99 25.82
C LEU A 588 3.20 49.78 24.35
N ILE A 589 1.95 49.39 24.06
CA ILE A 589 1.42 49.27 22.68
C ILE A 589 1.46 50.62 21.95
N LYS A 590 1.09 51.73 22.61
CA LYS A 590 1.19 53.09 22.04
C LYS A 590 2.63 53.46 21.67
N LYS A 591 3.61 53.05 22.49
CA LYS A 591 5.05 53.23 22.24
C LYS A 591 5.60 52.26 21.18
N LYS A 592 4.85 51.21 20.82
CA LYS A 592 5.28 50.04 20.03
C LYS A 592 6.42 49.24 20.69
N ASP A 593 6.51 49.31 22.01
CA ASP A 593 7.49 48.57 22.81
C ASP A 593 6.89 47.19 23.11
N TYR A 594 6.95 46.30 22.13
CA TYR A 594 6.36 44.96 22.24
C TYR A 594 7.27 44.01 23.04
N ASP A 595 8.59 44.23 23.06
CA ASP A 595 9.57 43.36 23.73
C ASP A 595 9.34 43.31 25.25
N GLN A 596 8.93 44.42 25.88
CA GLN A 596 8.52 44.43 27.29
C GLN A 596 7.22 43.64 27.53
N ILE A 597 6.30 43.65 26.58
CA ILE A 597 5.02 42.92 26.69
C ILE A 597 5.24 41.41 26.44
N LEU A 598 6.13 41.04 25.51
CA LEU A 598 6.42 39.66 25.13
C LEU A 598 7.15 38.86 26.24
N GLN A 599 7.82 39.54 27.17
CA GLN A 599 8.35 38.94 28.42
C GLN A 599 7.22 38.40 29.33
N HIS A 600 6.00 38.89 29.15
CA HIS A 600 4.81 38.46 29.89
C HIS A 600 3.87 37.57 29.05
N ASP A 601 4.26 37.18 27.83
CA ASP A 601 3.47 36.28 27.00
C ASP A 601 3.51 34.85 27.54
N GLN A 602 2.34 34.25 27.69
CA GLN A 602 2.19 32.91 28.24
C GLN A 602 2.73 31.83 27.30
N LEU A 603 2.69 32.00 25.96
CA LEU A 603 3.23 30.97 25.06
C LEU A 603 4.75 30.92 25.17
N ASN A 604 5.42 32.08 25.11
CA ASN A 604 6.87 32.21 25.32
C ASN A 604 7.28 31.53 26.63
N THR A 605 6.66 31.94 27.75
CA THR A 605 6.91 31.37 29.08
C THR A 605 6.73 29.85 29.14
N GLN A 606 5.66 29.30 28.55
CA GLN A 606 5.41 27.84 28.58
C GLN A 606 6.31 27.04 27.62
N GLN A 607 6.83 27.67 26.57
CA GLN A 607 7.79 27.07 25.64
C GLN A 607 9.21 27.04 26.22
N GLU A 608 9.63 28.10 26.92
CA GLU A 608 10.89 28.15 27.67
C GLU A 608 10.93 27.12 28.81
N MET A 609 9.83 26.98 29.56
CA MET A 609 9.66 25.90 30.55
C MET A 609 9.62 24.49 29.91
N GLY A 610 9.53 24.39 28.59
CA GLY A 610 9.49 23.14 27.84
C GLY A 610 8.16 22.37 27.94
N ASN A 611 7.10 23.00 28.46
CA ASN A 611 5.77 22.41 28.64
C ASN A 611 5.03 22.22 27.31
N VAL A 612 5.26 23.13 26.35
CA VAL A 612 4.66 23.12 25.00
C VAL A 612 5.71 23.38 23.93
N PHE A 613 5.38 23.07 22.68
CA PHE A 613 6.16 23.42 21.47
C PHE A 613 7.68 23.14 21.55
N LYS A 614 8.09 22.09 22.26
CA LYS A 614 9.51 21.78 22.50
C LYS A 614 10.28 21.55 21.18
N ASN A 615 11.34 22.36 21.02
CA ASN A 615 12.19 22.44 19.82
C ASN A 615 11.44 22.89 18.54
N PHE A 616 10.33 23.62 18.66
CA PHE A 616 9.80 24.45 17.58
C PHE A 616 10.45 25.84 17.61
N LEU A 617 10.45 26.49 16.46
CA LEU A 617 10.82 27.89 16.25
C LEU A 617 9.55 28.73 16.04
N GLU A 618 9.63 30.00 16.43
CA GLU A 618 8.71 31.07 16.04
C GLU A 618 9.55 32.22 15.44
N GLY A 619 8.91 33.15 14.72
CA GLY A 619 9.57 34.38 14.28
C GLY A 619 9.44 35.51 15.29
N ASP A 620 10.35 36.47 15.26
CA ASP A 620 10.30 37.65 16.13
C ASP A 620 9.02 38.49 15.86
N ILE A 621 8.33 38.89 16.93
CA ILE A 621 6.99 39.51 16.86
C ILE A 621 7.11 41.04 16.86
N PHE A 622 7.35 41.63 15.69
CA PHE A 622 7.41 43.09 15.49
C PHE A 622 6.04 43.74 15.21
N PHE A 623 4.93 43.08 15.54
CA PHE A 623 3.57 43.54 15.26
C PHE A 623 2.69 43.58 16.52
N ALA A 624 1.75 44.53 16.57
CA ALA A 624 0.85 44.70 17.72
C ALA A 624 -0.03 43.45 17.99
N PRO A 625 -0.51 43.25 19.24
CA PRO A 625 -1.35 42.11 19.62
C PRO A 625 -2.56 41.91 18.71
N THR A 626 -2.82 40.65 18.30
CA THR A 626 -3.80 40.29 17.27
C THR A 626 -5.25 40.28 17.77
N TYR A 627 -5.44 40.23 19.09
CA TYR A 627 -6.73 40.14 19.78
C TYR A 627 -6.71 41.06 21.01
N LYS A 628 -7.83 41.54 21.56
CA LYS A 628 -9.19 41.57 20.98
C LYS A 628 -9.50 42.97 20.49
N TYR A 629 -9.84 43.12 19.22
CA TYR A 629 -10.36 44.37 18.65
C TYR A 629 -11.87 44.51 18.84
N ASP A 630 -12.40 45.71 18.64
CA ASP A 630 -13.81 45.89 18.31
C ASP A 630 -14.04 45.87 16.79
N LEU A 631 -15.19 45.33 16.39
CA LEU A 631 -15.48 45.05 14.99
C LEU A 631 -15.45 46.34 14.17
N PHE A 632 -14.74 46.29 13.04
CA PHE A 632 -14.48 47.38 12.11
C PHE A 632 -13.61 48.54 12.65
N SER A 633 -13.08 48.45 13.88
CA SER A 633 -12.14 49.43 14.45
C SER A 633 -10.71 48.87 14.64
N ASP A 634 -9.77 49.77 14.97
CA ASP A 634 -8.45 49.46 15.53
C ASP A 634 -8.41 49.59 17.06
N ASP A 635 -9.52 49.97 17.69
CA ASP A 635 -9.66 49.99 19.14
C ASP A 635 -9.67 48.56 19.73
N TYR A 636 -9.05 48.39 20.88
CA TYR A 636 -9.09 47.14 21.66
C TYR A 636 -10.31 47.12 22.60
N ASP A 637 -10.97 45.96 22.66
CA ASP A 637 -12.21 45.61 23.40
C ASP A 637 -12.75 46.64 24.40
N THR A 638 -13.52 47.61 23.92
CA THR A 638 -14.19 48.65 24.73
C THR A 638 -15.43 48.15 25.47
N SER A 639 -15.78 46.87 25.31
CA SER A 639 -16.90 46.25 26.03
C SER A 639 -16.65 46.17 27.55
N GLU A 640 -17.72 45.96 28.33
CA GLU A 640 -17.65 45.76 29.80
C GLU A 640 -16.63 44.69 30.25
N LYS A 641 -16.27 43.76 29.36
CA LYS A 641 -15.31 42.69 29.65
C LYS A 641 -13.85 43.14 29.48
N CYS A 642 -13.61 44.22 28.74
CA CYS A 642 -12.34 44.94 28.61
C CYS A 642 -11.14 43.99 28.57
N ARG A 643 -11.13 43.07 27.61
CA ARG A 643 -10.10 42.03 27.51
C ARG A 643 -8.74 42.65 27.23
N ALA A 644 -7.73 42.18 27.93
CA ALA A 644 -6.35 42.57 27.67
C ALA A 644 -5.97 42.17 26.21
N PRO A 645 -5.24 43.03 25.48
CA PRO A 645 -4.60 42.66 24.24
C PRO A 645 -3.71 41.41 24.39
N ALA A 646 -3.64 40.57 23.36
CA ALA A 646 -2.83 39.35 23.33
C ALA A 646 -2.49 38.91 21.89
N TRP A 647 -1.35 38.22 21.74
CA TRP A 647 -0.98 37.51 20.51
C TRP A 647 -1.54 36.09 20.55
N THR A 648 -2.86 35.99 20.31
CA THR A 648 -3.57 34.70 20.29
C THR A 648 -3.32 33.89 19.02
N ASP A 649 -3.07 34.59 17.92
CA ASP A 649 -2.90 34.04 16.58
C ASP A 649 -1.39 33.90 16.29
N ARG A 650 -0.89 32.67 16.15
CA ARG A 650 0.55 32.36 16.14
C ARG A 650 0.92 31.34 15.04
N VAL A 651 2.19 31.30 14.65
CA VAL A 651 2.74 30.35 13.67
C VAL A 651 4.12 29.85 14.11
N LEU A 652 4.27 28.53 14.31
CA LEU A 652 5.51 27.88 14.73
C LEU A 652 5.88 26.75 13.76
N TRP A 653 7.18 26.46 13.60
CA TRP A 653 7.66 25.38 12.74
C TRP A 653 8.84 24.60 13.34
N LYS A 654 9.11 23.41 12.79
CA LYS A 654 10.18 22.52 13.26
C LYS A 654 10.65 21.59 12.15
N ARG A 655 11.97 21.50 11.96
CA ARG A 655 12.62 20.43 11.18
C ARG A 655 13.02 19.26 12.08
N ARG A 656 12.85 18.03 11.61
CA ARG A 656 13.38 16.81 12.25
C ARG A 656 14.90 16.75 12.08
N LYS A 657 15.65 16.64 13.18
CA LYS A 657 17.09 16.33 13.17
C LYS A 657 17.32 14.88 12.73
N GLN A 658 18.41 14.62 12.01
CA GLN A 658 18.70 13.31 11.42
C GLN A 658 20.14 12.93 11.73
N ILE A 659 20.32 12.07 12.75
CA ILE A 659 21.63 11.65 13.25
C ILE A 659 22.35 10.77 12.19
N PRO A 660 23.62 11.04 11.84
CA PRO A 660 24.45 12.17 12.29
C PRO A 660 24.02 13.50 11.62
N ASP A 661 23.76 14.51 12.45
CA ASP A 661 23.57 15.88 11.94
C ASP A 661 24.92 16.34 11.36
N THR A 662 24.93 16.74 10.08
CA THR A 662 26.06 17.45 9.46
C THR A 662 25.88 18.96 9.61
N GLU A 663 26.93 19.73 9.33
CA GLU A 663 26.93 21.19 9.50
C GLU A 663 25.83 21.90 8.69
N ASP A 664 25.42 21.33 7.54
CA ASP A 664 24.36 21.85 6.65
C ASP A 664 22.91 21.72 7.15
N TRP A 665 22.65 21.72 8.47
CA TRP A 665 21.27 21.57 9.01
C TRP A 665 20.53 22.91 9.11
N ASN A 666 19.71 23.23 8.11
CA ASN A 666 18.82 24.42 8.09
C ASN A 666 17.42 24.10 8.66
N PRO A 667 16.95 24.63 9.80
CA PRO A 667 15.59 24.37 10.30
C PRO A 667 14.46 25.01 9.46
N GLY A 668 14.79 25.82 8.46
CA GLY A 668 13.90 26.70 7.71
C GLY A 668 14.23 28.15 8.02
N THR A 669 14.52 28.95 7.00
CA THR A 669 14.90 30.36 7.11
C THR A 669 13.65 31.23 7.06
N LEU A 670 13.40 32.04 8.08
CA LEU A 670 12.28 32.97 8.10
C LEU A 670 12.51 34.12 7.10
N VAL A 671 11.55 34.34 6.21
CA VAL A 671 11.54 35.42 5.21
C VAL A 671 10.65 36.58 5.67
N HIS A 672 9.53 36.27 6.33
CA HIS A 672 8.58 37.24 6.86
C HIS A 672 7.77 36.65 8.01
N TYR A 673 7.46 37.45 9.04
CA TYR A 673 6.41 37.17 10.00
C TYR A 673 5.66 38.48 10.28
N GLY A 674 4.32 38.45 10.26
CA GLY A 674 3.53 39.68 10.32
C GLY A 674 2.03 39.44 10.43
N ARG A 675 1.29 40.55 10.62
CA ARG A 675 -0.18 40.57 10.63
C ARG A 675 -0.75 41.50 9.56
N ALA A 676 -2.00 41.27 9.15
CA ALA A 676 -2.75 42.13 8.23
C ALA A 676 -3.88 42.88 8.95
N GLU A 677 -4.25 44.07 8.45
CA GLU A 677 -5.24 44.95 9.09
C GLU A 677 -6.69 44.68 8.65
N LEU A 678 -7.10 43.41 8.60
CA LEU A 678 -8.51 43.04 8.38
C LEU A 678 -9.33 43.25 9.65
N LYS A 679 -10.33 44.15 9.58
CA LYS A 679 -11.12 44.60 10.75
C LYS A 679 -12.49 43.93 10.88
N GLN A 680 -12.81 42.97 10.00
CA GLN A 680 -14.10 42.28 9.94
C GLN A 680 -14.25 41.22 11.06
N SER A 681 -13.19 40.94 11.83
CA SER A 681 -13.17 40.10 13.03
C SER A 681 -12.62 40.90 14.22
N ASP A 682 -12.80 40.38 15.43
CA ASP A 682 -12.12 40.87 16.64
C ASP A 682 -10.68 40.31 16.79
N HIS A 683 -10.23 39.52 15.81
CA HIS A 683 -8.85 39.12 15.57
C HIS A 683 -8.26 39.80 14.33
N ARG A 684 -6.93 39.74 14.16
CA ARG A 684 -6.19 40.17 12.96
C ARG A 684 -5.45 38.96 12.35
N PRO A 685 -5.51 38.72 11.01
CA PRO A 685 -4.80 37.61 10.37
C PRO A 685 -3.29 37.69 10.61
N VAL A 686 -2.63 36.54 10.78
CA VAL A 686 -1.17 36.40 10.90
C VAL A 686 -0.64 35.50 9.79
N ILE A 687 0.55 35.80 9.27
CA ILE A 687 1.25 35.02 8.25
C ILE A 687 2.75 34.93 8.53
N ALA A 688 3.30 33.72 8.39
CA ALA A 688 4.73 33.48 8.29
C ALA A 688 5.09 33.00 6.87
N ILE A 689 6.26 33.40 6.37
CA ILE A 689 6.88 32.87 5.14
C ILE A 689 8.25 32.32 5.53
N ILE A 690 8.48 31.04 5.21
CA ILE A 690 9.67 30.28 5.60
C ILE A 690 10.22 29.57 4.37
N ASP A 691 11.48 29.81 4.04
CA ASP A 691 12.20 29.07 2.98
C ASP A 691 12.83 27.81 3.59
N ILE A 692 12.44 26.64 3.09
CA ILE A 692 12.90 25.33 3.59
C ILE A 692 13.69 24.54 2.54
N ASP A 693 14.58 23.67 3.01
CA ASP A 693 15.21 22.66 2.16
C ASP A 693 14.19 21.54 1.86
N ILE A 694 13.98 21.29 0.58
CA ILE A 694 13.28 20.11 0.05
C ILE A 694 14.21 19.34 -0.89
N PHE A 695 14.05 18.03 -0.99
CA PHE A 695 14.98 17.17 -1.72
C PHE A 695 14.30 16.47 -2.91
N GLN A 696 14.84 16.68 -4.11
CA GLN A 696 14.39 16.05 -5.35
C GLN A 696 15.25 14.83 -5.68
N VAL A 697 14.61 13.72 -6.05
CA VAL A 697 15.31 12.50 -6.50
C VAL A 697 15.91 12.72 -7.89
N ASP A 698 17.19 12.40 -8.06
CA ASP A 698 17.87 12.32 -9.34
C ASP A 698 17.87 10.84 -9.79
N ASP A 699 17.08 10.52 -10.82
CA ASP A 699 16.87 9.15 -11.27
C ASP A 699 18.15 8.46 -11.76
N ALA A 700 19.08 9.21 -12.35
CA ALA A 700 20.35 8.69 -12.84
C ALA A 700 21.31 8.41 -11.68
N ARG A 701 21.47 9.35 -10.74
CA ARG A 701 22.26 9.12 -9.52
C ARG A 701 21.68 8.02 -8.66
N ARG A 702 20.36 7.89 -8.55
CA ARG A 702 19.70 6.82 -7.78
C ARG A 702 20.01 5.45 -8.39
N SER A 703 20.02 5.38 -9.73
CA SER A 703 20.40 4.16 -10.45
C SER A 703 21.87 3.81 -10.21
N GLN A 704 22.78 4.79 -10.26
CA GLN A 704 24.19 4.56 -9.91
C GLN A 704 24.38 4.15 -8.44
N ALA A 705 23.75 4.85 -7.49
CA ALA A 705 23.82 4.51 -6.07
C ALA A 705 23.26 3.11 -5.76
N PHE A 706 22.25 2.65 -6.52
CA PHE A 706 21.76 1.28 -6.44
C PHE A 706 22.79 0.27 -6.92
N ILE A 707 23.46 0.54 -8.06
CA ILE A 707 24.57 -0.29 -8.57
C ILE A 707 25.72 -0.34 -7.54
N ASP A 708 26.14 0.80 -7.01
CA ASP A 708 27.17 0.90 -5.97
C ASP A 708 26.78 0.06 -4.73
N VAL A 709 25.55 0.20 -4.22
CA VAL A 709 25.04 -0.57 -3.07
C VAL A 709 25.03 -2.08 -3.34
N VAL A 710 24.66 -2.51 -4.54
CA VAL A 710 24.70 -3.93 -4.94
C VAL A 710 26.14 -4.46 -5.06
N GLN A 711 27.08 -3.64 -5.52
CA GLN A 711 28.50 -3.99 -5.55
C GLN A 711 29.08 -4.09 -4.12
N ASP A 712 28.79 -3.10 -3.27
CA ASP A 712 29.29 -3.03 -1.89
C ASP A 712 28.72 -4.15 -0.99
N LEU A 713 27.50 -4.64 -1.26
CA LEU A 713 26.85 -5.73 -0.50
C LEU A 713 27.28 -7.15 -0.96
N GLY A 714 27.91 -7.29 -2.13
CA GLY A 714 28.33 -8.58 -2.68
C GLY A 714 27.18 -9.50 -3.14
N PRO A 715 27.48 -10.76 -3.54
CA PRO A 715 26.49 -11.65 -4.14
C PRO A 715 25.38 -12.08 -3.16
N PRO A 716 24.10 -12.06 -3.57
CA PRO A 716 22.97 -12.46 -2.71
C PRO A 716 23.01 -13.90 -2.20
N ASP A 717 23.74 -14.81 -2.86
CA ASP A 717 23.91 -16.19 -2.42
C ASP A 717 24.99 -16.39 -1.36
N ALA A 718 25.75 -15.34 -1.04
CA ALA A 718 26.83 -15.33 -0.06
C ALA A 718 27.87 -16.48 -0.20
N THR A 719 28.04 -17.04 -1.40
CA THR A 719 28.78 -18.30 -1.58
C THR A 719 30.09 -18.12 -2.35
N ILE A 720 31.18 -18.60 -1.75
CA ILE A 720 32.47 -18.82 -2.43
C ILE A 720 32.63 -20.28 -2.86
N VAL A 721 33.39 -20.49 -3.92
CA VAL A 721 33.87 -21.79 -4.40
C VAL A 721 35.38 -21.85 -4.12
N VAL A 722 35.77 -22.86 -3.35
CA VAL A 722 37.15 -23.21 -3.01
C VAL A 722 37.66 -24.22 -4.03
N HIS A 723 38.78 -23.91 -4.67
CA HIS A 723 39.49 -24.79 -5.59
C HIS A 723 40.84 -25.18 -4.96
N VAL A 724 41.05 -26.47 -4.70
CA VAL A 724 42.31 -27.03 -4.17
C VAL A 724 42.46 -28.48 -4.65
N GLU A 725 43.68 -29.03 -4.61
CA GLU A 725 43.96 -30.38 -5.12
C GLU A 725 43.52 -31.52 -4.17
N ILE A 726 43.47 -31.25 -2.86
CA ILE A 726 43.20 -32.22 -1.80
C ILE A 726 42.30 -31.56 -0.74
N PHE A 727 41.24 -32.27 -0.35
CA PHE A 727 40.35 -31.90 0.76
C PHE A 727 40.46 -32.98 1.87
N ASP A 728 41.46 -32.87 2.73
CA ASP A 728 41.53 -33.65 3.98
C ASP A 728 40.90 -32.91 5.16
N ASP A 729 40.53 -33.65 6.22
CA ASP A 729 39.81 -33.10 7.38
C ASP A 729 40.59 -31.97 8.09
N ASN A 730 41.93 -32.01 8.10
CA ASN A 730 42.76 -31.00 8.74
C ASN A 730 42.85 -29.72 7.91
N PHE A 731 42.98 -29.84 6.58
CA PHE A 731 42.85 -28.70 5.66
C PHE A 731 41.46 -28.06 5.77
N ILE A 732 40.38 -28.86 5.76
CA ILE A 732 38.99 -28.37 5.86
C ILE A 732 38.80 -27.62 7.19
N MET A 733 39.22 -28.19 8.32
CA MET A 733 39.09 -27.51 9.62
C MET A 733 39.89 -26.21 9.70
N THR A 734 41.12 -26.19 9.17
CA THR A 734 41.97 -24.98 9.16
C THR A 734 41.37 -23.89 8.28
N LEU A 735 40.92 -24.23 7.07
CA LEU A 735 40.27 -23.30 6.15
C LEU A 735 38.95 -22.74 6.72
N LEU A 736 38.13 -23.57 7.37
CA LEU A 736 36.90 -23.09 8.01
C LEU A 736 37.19 -22.19 9.22
N GLN A 737 38.28 -22.43 9.96
CA GLN A 737 38.75 -21.52 11.00
C GLN A 737 39.14 -20.15 10.41
N GLU A 738 39.95 -20.11 9.35
CA GLU A 738 40.34 -18.85 8.69
C GLU A 738 39.14 -18.11 8.07
N LEU A 739 38.21 -18.81 7.41
CA LEU A 739 37.01 -18.19 6.86
C LEU A 739 36.09 -17.66 7.97
N SER A 740 36.03 -18.30 9.14
CA SER A 740 35.23 -17.81 10.28
C SER A 740 35.75 -16.50 10.89
N GLN A 741 37.00 -16.11 10.63
CA GLN A 741 37.51 -14.77 10.97
C GLN A 741 36.92 -13.67 10.06
N ILE A 742 36.50 -14.03 8.84
CA ILE A 742 35.89 -13.10 7.87
C ILE A 742 34.40 -12.91 8.16
N GLY A 743 33.70 -14.00 8.51
CA GLY A 743 32.28 -13.94 8.86
C GLY A 743 31.67 -15.30 9.23
N GLU A 744 30.41 -15.28 9.67
CA GLU A 744 29.68 -16.51 10.04
C GLU A 744 29.44 -17.38 8.80
N VAL A 745 30.05 -18.58 8.78
CA VAL A 745 29.79 -19.62 7.80
C VAL A 745 28.54 -20.40 8.20
N ILE A 746 27.57 -20.49 7.30
CA ILE A 746 26.26 -21.13 7.51
C ILE A 746 26.24 -22.56 6.96
N LEU A 747 26.78 -22.75 5.76
CA LEU A 747 26.69 -23.99 5.00
C LEU A 747 28.00 -24.28 4.26
N VAL A 748 28.45 -25.53 4.30
CA VAL A 748 29.57 -26.04 3.52
C VAL A 748 29.09 -27.23 2.70
N ARG A 749 29.46 -27.30 1.43
CA ARG A 749 29.08 -28.39 0.50
C ARG A 749 30.28 -28.87 -0.29
N PHE A 750 30.32 -30.16 -0.61
CA PHE A 750 31.28 -30.72 -1.56
C PHE A 750 30.58 -31.00 -2.90
N VAL A 751 30.97 -30.27 -3.94
CA VAL A 751 30.36 -30.29 -5.27
C VAL A 751 31.44 -30.62 -6.28
N GLU A 752 31.35 -31.83 -6.84
CA GLU A 752 32.36 -32.44 -7.72
C GLU A 752 33.76 -32.47 -7.07
N ASP A 753 34.73 -31.71 -7.57
CA ASP A 753 36.06 -31.57 -6.97
C ASP A 753 36.31 -30.17 -6.34
N THR A 754 35.23 -29.46 -6.00
CA THR A 754 35.25 -28.15 -5.30
C THR A 754 34.51 -28.20 -3.97
N MET A 755 34.84 -27.29 -3.05
CA MET A 755 34.08 -27.07 -1.82
C MET A 755 33.43 -25.69 -1.86
N TRP A 756 32.11 -25.64 -1.68
CA TRP A 756 31.34 -24.40 -1.66
C TRP A 756 31.11 -23.99 -0.21
N VAL A 757 31.36 -22.73 0.12
CA VAL A 757 31.17 -22.17 1.47
C VAL A 757 30.25 -20.97 1.40
N THR A 758 29.11 -21.06 2.07
CA THR A 758 28.09 -20.02 2.15
C THR A 758 28.19 -19.28 3.49
N PHE A 759 28.42 -17.98 3.43
CA PHE A 759 28.41 -17.07 4.57
C PHE A 759 26.99 -16.60 4.92
N ARG A 760 26.83 -15.90 6.06
CA ARG A 760 25.61 -15.16 6.41
C ARG A 760 25.26 -14.06 5.39
N ASP A 761 26.27 -13.43 4.77
CA ASP A 761 26.09 -12.28 3.89
C ASP A 761 27.12 -12.22 2.75
N GLY A 762 26.75 -11.49 1.70
CA GLY A 762 27.55 -11.33 0.48
C GLY A 762 28.84 -10.54 0.68
N GLN A 763 28.95 -9.72 1.75
CA GLN A 763 30.15 -8.92 2.01
C GLN A 763 31.29 -9.83 2.49
N CYS A 764 30.99 -10.77 3.39
CA CYS A 764 31.94 -11.80 3.82
C CYS A 764 32.42 -12.65 2.64
N ALA A 765 31.52 -13.07 1.75
CA ALA A 765 31.88 -13.82 0.53
C ALA A 765 32.76 -12.99 -0.44
N LEU A 766 32.43 -11.71 -0.64
CA LEU A 766 33.18 -10.78 -1.47
C LEU A 766 34.59 -10.51 -0.93
N VAL A 767 34.74 -10.40 0.40
CA VAL A 767 36.04 -10.24 1.07
C VAL A 767 36.86 -11.53 0.99
N ALA A 768 36.25 -12.70 1.25
CA ALA A 768 36.92 -13.98 1.16
C ALA A 768 37.42 -14.28 -0.26
N ALA A 769 36.60 -14.06 -1.29
CA ALA A 769 37.04 -14.19 -2.67
C ALA A 769 38.19 -13.24 -3.03
N LYS A 770 38.14 -11.97 -2.58
CA LYS A 770 39.24 -11.01 -2.79
C LYS A 770 40.55 -11.44 -2.12
N LYS A 771 40.50 -12.08 -0.94
CA LYS A 771 41.68 -12.67 -0.28
C LYS A 771 42.27 -13.88 -1.04
N GLY A 772 41.48 -14.58 -1.84
CA GLY A 772 41.92 -15.71 -2.67
C GLY A 772 42.43 -15.36 -4.07
N PHE A 773 42.67 -14.07 -4.37
CA PHE A 773 43.30 -13.60 -5.62
C PHE A 773 44.51 -12.71 -5.32
N THR A 774 45.72 -13.21 -5.59
CA THR A 774 47.00 -12.48 -5.49
C THR A 774 47.23 -11.48 -6.65
N GLN A 775 46.18 -10.84 -7.17
CA GLN A 775 46.27 -9.84 -8.23
C GLN A 775 45.23 -8.71 -8.12
N ASN A 776 45.67 -7.47 -8.40
CA ASN A 776 44.90 -6.24 -8.23
C ASN A 776 43.68 -6.14 -9.17
N LEU A 777 42.52 -6.60 -8.70
CA LEU A 777 41.22 -6.27 -9.30
C LEU A 777 40.73 -4.90 -8.78
N TYR A 778 40.91 -3.88 -9.61
CA TYR A 778 40.65 -2.47 -9.31
C TYR A 778 39.14 -2.13 -9.23
N PHE A 779 38.47 -2.57 -8.17
CA PHE A 779 37.09 -2.15 -7.86
C PHE A 779 37.09 -0.99 -6.86
N SER A 780 36.65 0.19 -7.32
CA SER A 780 36.64 1.45 -6.56
C SER A 780 35.46 1.55 -5.59
N MET A 781 35.43 0.67 -4.58
CA MET A 781 34.46 0.76 -3.47
C MET A 781 34.77 2.00 -2.63
N LYS A 782 33.79 2.89 -2.44
CA LYS A 782 33.96 4.13 -1.68
C LYS A 782 33.60 3.92 -0.20
N ASN A 783 34.57 4.18 0.68
CA ASN A 783 34.42 4.45 2.11
C ASN A 783 33.30 3.68 2.85
N ASN A 784 33.52 2.39 3.13
CA ASN A 784 32.77 1.65 4.13
C ASN A 784 33.69 1.35 5.34
N GLU A 785 33.43 1.99 6.48
CA GLU A 785 34.27 1.91 7.68
C GLU A 785 34.43 0.49 8.24
N ASN A 786 33.47 -0.40 7.99
CA ASN A 786 33.57 -1.80 8.39
C ASN A 786 34.59 -2.58 7.54
N LEU A 787 34.89 -2.15 6.31
CA LEU A 787 35.89 -2.81 5.46
C LEU A 787 37.33 -2.51 5.91
N GLU A 788 37.61 -1.33 6.48
CA GLU A 788 38.95 -1.01 7.00
C GLU A 788 39.37 -1.97 8.13
N LYS A 789 38.41 -2.44 8.95
CA LYS A 789 38.66 -3.48 9.95
C LYS A 789 38.99 -4.84 9.33
N LEU A 790 38.35 -5.19 8.22
CA LEU A 790 38.54 -6.47 7.52
C LEU A 790 39.81 -6.51 6.66
N LYS A 791 40.28 -5.35 6.16
CA LYS A 791 41.56 -5.22 5.43
C LYS A 791 42.78 -5.60 6.27
N ASN A 792 42.73 -5.35 7.58
CA ASN A 792 43.87 -5.52 8.49
C ASN A 792 43.98 -6.94 9.10
N LEU A 793 43.15 -7.88 8.66
CA LEU A 793 43.32 -9.30 8.97
C LEU A 793 44.37 -9.89 8.03
N GLU A 794 45.49 -10.38 8.57
CA GLU A 794 46.46 -11.16 7.81
C GLU A 794 45.79 -12.36 7.10
N TRP A 795 46.43 -12.89 6.05
CA TRP A 795 45.91 -14.03 5.30
C TRP A 795 47.06 -14.89 4.84
N GLN A 796 46.96 -16.20 5.05
CA GLN A 796 47.97 -17.14 4.58
C GLN A 796 47.69 -17.47 3.10
N GLU A 797 48.59 -17.07 2.21
CA GLU A 797 48.53 -17.42 0.77
C GLU A 797 48.54 -18.95 0.52
N LYS A 798 48.93 -19.74 1.53
CA LYS A 798 48.89 -21.20 1.51
C LYS A 798 48.35 -21.75 2.82
N ILE A 799 47.33 -22.60 2.75
CA ILE A 799 46.78 -23.32 3.91
C ILE A 799 47.26 -24.77 3.84
N CYS A 800 47.85 -25.26 4.94
CA CYS A 800 48.51 -26.58 5.02
C CYS A 800 49.54 -26.84 3.90
N GLY A 801 50.11 -25.78 3.30
CA GLY A 801 51.06 -25.86 2.18
C GLY A 801 50.46 -25.84 0.78
N HIS A 802 49.13 -26.00 0.65
CA HIS A 802 48.42 -25.88 -0.62
C HIS A 802 48.08 -24.43 -0.97
N GLU A 803 48.21 -24.07 -2.25
CA GLU A 803 47.77 -22.78 -2.79
C GLU A 803 46.23 -22.73 -2.85
N LEU A 804 45.65 -21.64 -2.33
CA LEU A 804 44.20 -21.52 -2.12
C LEU A 804 43.58 -20.54 -3.13
N LYS A 805 42.89 -21.08 -4.14
CA LYS A 805 42.13 -20.26 -5.09
C LYS A 805 40.66 -20.19 -4.68
N LEU A 806 40.18 -18.97 -4.40
CA LEU A 806 38.78 -18.70 -4.06
C LEU A 806 38.11 -17.88 -5.15
N SER A 807 36.90 -18.28 -5.58
CA SER A 807 36.08 -17.51 -6.52
C SER A 807 34.66 -17.33 -5.97
N LEU A 808 33.96 -16.27 -6.33
CA LEU A 808 32.51 -16.20 -6.08
C LEU A 808 31.78 -17.26 -6.90
N LYS A 809 30.72 -17.87 -6.32
CA LYS A 809 29.81 -18.75 -7.07
C LYS A 809 29.06 -17.98 -8.16
N THR A 810 28.61 -16.77 -7.85
CA THR A 810 27.92 -15.87 -8.77
C THR A 810 28.74 -14.58 -8.96
N PRO A 811 29.67 -14.54 -9.93
CA PRO A 811 30.52 -13.38 -10.17
C PRO A 811 29.81 -12.23 -10.92
N ASP A 812 28.64 -12.48 -11.51
CA ASP A 812 27.81 -11.52 -12.26
C ASP A 812 26.61 -11.00 -11.45
N TRP A 813 26.69 -11.05 -10.11
CA TRP A 813 25.57 -10.77 -9.19
C TRP A 813 24.92 -9.39 -9.35
N CYS A 814 25.64 -8.41 -9.91
CA CYS A 814 25.10 -7.10 -10.24
C CYS A 814 24.03 -7.22 -11.33
N THR A 815 24.34 -7.88 -12.45
CA THR A 815 23.40 -8.11 -13.55
C THR A 815 22.30 -9.11 -13.20
N GLN A 816 22.55 -10.02 -12.24
CA GLN A 816 21.50 -10.83 -11.61
C GLN A 816 20.51 -9.96 -10.80
N SER A 817 21.01 -8.94 -10.10
CA SER A 817 20.20 -8.00 -9.32
C SER A 817 19.44 -7.00 -10.21
N GLU A 818 19.98 -6.64 -11.38
CA GLU A 818 19.25 -5.85 -12.40
C GLU A 818 18.03 -6.63 -12.92
N LYS A 819 18.22 -7.91 -13.29
CA LYS A 819 17.13 -8.82 -13.71
C LYS A 819 16.08 -9.03 -12.62
N GLU A 820 16.47 -8.95 -11.34
CA GLU A 820 15.53 -8.99 -10.22
C GLU A 820 14.57 -7.79 -10.25
N ILE A 821 15.09 -6.57 -10.44
CA ILE A 821 14.28 -5.35 -10.52
C ILE A 821 13.46 -5.29 -11.83
N GLU A 822 13.97 -5.87 -12.92
CA GLU A 822 13.22 -6.05 -14.17
C GLU A 822 11.97 -6.94 -13.93
N LEU A 823 12.10 -8.06 -13.23
CA LEU A 823 10.96 -8.92 -12.85
C LEU A 823 9.98 -8.25 -11.86
N CYS A 824 10.42 -7.19 -11.19
CA CYS A 824 9.59 -6.33 -10.35
C CYS A 824 8.91 -5.18 -11.12
N SER A 825 9.30 -4.94 -12.37
CA SER A 825 8.74 -3.89 -13.23
C SER A 825 7.44 -4.34 -13.91
N ASN A 826 6.73 -3.41 -14.56
CA ASN A 826 5.57 -3.74 -15.39
C ASN A 826 6.04 -4.38 -16.72
N ASN A 827 5.63 -5.61 -16.99
CA ASN A 827 5.94 -6.35 -18.21
C ASN A 827 4.71 -6.57 -19.11
N THR A 828 3.67 -5.76 -18.97
CA THR A 828 2.46 -5.85 -19.80
C THR A 828 2.72 -5.21 -21.16
N VAL A 829 2.67 -6.00 -22.23
CA VAL A 829 2.73 -5.52 -23.62
C VAL A 829 1.42 -4.77 -23.96
N PRO A 830 1.46 -3.65 -24.71
CA PRO A 830 0.27 -3.00 -25.24
C PRO A 830 -0.63 -3.96 -26.04
N LEU A 831 -1.95 -3.77 -25.93
CA LEU A 831 -2.95 -4.51 -26.72
C LEU A 831 -2.92 -4.16 -28.23
N TYR A 832 -2.43 -2.96 -28.54
CA TYR A 832 -2.35 -2.38 -29.89
C TYR A 832 -1.29 -1.27 -29.90
N GLU A 833 -0.42 -1.23 -30.91
CA GLU A 833 0.54 -0.14 -31.11
C GLU A 833 -0.16 1.08 -31.73
N MET A 834 -0.21 2.19 -31.00
CA MET A 834 -0.82 3.44 -31.48
C MET A 834 0.11 4.14 -32.49
N PRO A 835 -0.40 4.56 -33.67
CA PRO A 835 0.39 5.34 -34.63
C PRO A 835 0.90 6.64 -34.01
N GLU A 836 2.18 6.94 -34.21
CA GLU A 836 2.92 8.03 -33.54
C GLU A 836 2.25 9.41 -33.74
N ASP A 837 1.70 9.68 -34.94
CA ASP A 837 0.98 10.92 -35.28
C ASP A 837 -0.28 11.20 -34.43
N SER A 838 -0.72 10.26 -33.59
CA SER A 838 -1.91 10.42 -32.73
C SER A 838 -1.63 10.98 -31.33
N THR A 839 -0.37 11.17 -30.94
CA THR A 839 -0.03 11.79 -29.65
C THR A 839 -0.08 13.30 -29.73
N SER A 840 -0.89 13.94 -28.87
CA SER A 840 -0.61 15.33 -28.49
C SER A 840 0.74 15.39 -27.75
N SER A 841 1.46 16.50 -27.90
CA SER A 841 2.88 16.67 -27.55
C SER A 841 3.25 16.44 -26.07
N ASP A 842 2.26 16.25 -25.20
CA ASP A 842 2.40 16.43 -23.75
C ASP A 842 2.67 15.10 -23.02
N ILE A 843 2.65 13.96 -23.73
CA ILE A 843 2.84 12.62 -23.13
C ILE A 843 4.30 12.34 -22.73
N ASN A 844 5.28 13.00 -23.37
CA ASN A 844 6.70 12.80 -23.04
C ASN A 844 7.20 13.60 -21.82
N ASP A 845 6.48 14.64 -21.39
CA ASP A 845 6.90 15.52 -20.26
C ASP A 845 6.76 14.87 -18.87
N VAL A 846 6.31 13.61 -18.80
CA VAL A 846 6.38 12.77 -17.59
C VAL A 846 7.72 12.01 -17.48
N LYS A 847 8.62 12.11 -18.48
CA LYS A 847 10.02 11.68 -18.37
C LYS A 847 10.92 12.86 -17.99
N THR A 848 11.61 12.73 -16.86
CA THR A 848 12.45 13.75 -16.22
C THR A 848 13.67 14.12 -17.08
N THR A 849 13.56 15.14 -17.95
CA THR A 849 14.71 15.71 -18.68
C THR A 849 14.60 17.22 -18.94
N PHE A 850 15.21 18.03 -18.06
CA PHE A 850 15.74 19.32 -18.48
C PHE A 850 17.09 19.05 -19.18
N SER A 851 17.16 19.25 -20.50
CA SER A 851 18.42 19.22 -21.25
C SER A 851 18.63 20.55 -21.96
N SER A 852 19.74 21.23 -21.64
CA SER A 852 20.12 22.50 -22.26
C SER A 852 21.04 22.25 -23.46
N ASN A 853 20.59 22.61 -24.65
CA ASN A 853 21.42 22.56 -25.87
C ASN A 853 22.65 23.47 -25.76
N TYR A 854 23.79 22.95 -26.20
CA TYR A 854 24.88 23.74 -26.78
C TYR A 854 25.39 23.01 -28.03
N ASP A 855 25.57 23.74 -29.12
CA ASP A 855 25.94 23.20 -30.44
C ASP A 855 27.47 22.96 -30.55
N GLY A 856 27.88 22.02 -31.39
CA GLY A 856 29.20 21.36 -31.31
C GLY A 856 29.80 20.77 -32.59
N SER A 857 29.26 21.10 -33.78
CA SER A 857 29.81 20.74 -35.12
C SER A 857 29.68 19.28 -35.60
N CYS A 858 30.00 19.04 -36.89
CA CYS A 858 29.56 17.89 -37.66
C CYS A 858 30.66 17.28 -38.55
N VAL A 859 30.71 15.94 -38.64
CA VAL A 859 31.36 15.19 -39.73
C VAL A 859 30.47 14.01 -40.14
N ARG A 860 30.28 13.81 -41.45
CA ARG A 860 29.54 12.67 -42.03
C ARG A 860 30.47 11.52 -42.43
N SER A 861 30.05 10.27 -42.23
CA SER A 861 30.56 9.10 -42.95
C SER A 861 29.44 8.07 -43.18
N GLN A 862 29.57 7.26 -44.24
CA GLN A 862 28.52 6.35 -44.74
C GLN A 862 28.62 4.93 -44.11
N PRO A 863 27.51 4.16 -44.11
CA PRO A 863 27.51 2.78 -43.59
C PRO A 863 28.22 1.79 -44.54
N HIS A 864 28.97 0.85 -43.98
CA HIS A 864 29.62 -0.24 -44.72
C HIS A 864 28.91 -1.60 -44.55
N ARG A 865 29.04 -2.44 -45.57
CA ARG A 865 28.43 -3.78 -45.72
C ARG A 865 29.07 -4.83 -44.79
N PRO A 866 28.29 -5.78 -44.22
CA PRO A 866 28.85 -6.92 -43.45
C PRO A 866 29.58 -7.95 -44.31
N ALA A 867 30.54 -8.66 -43.70
CA ALA A 867 31.37 -9.70 -44.32
C ALA A 867 30.87 -11.14 -43.98
N PRO A 868 31.16 -12.15 -44.82
CA PRO A 868 30.64 -13.52 -44.65
C PRO A 868 31.38 -14.35 -43.57
N PRO A 869 30.75 -15.43 -43.05
CA PRO A 869 31.31 -16.26 -41.98
C PRO A 869 32.45 -17.19 -42.44
N SER A 870 33.41 -17.43 -41.54
CA SER A 870 34.57 -18.32 -41.76
C SER A 870 34.35 -19.74 -41.20
N ARG A 871 35.06 -20.72 -41.79
CA ARG A 871 34.90 -22.16 -41.54
C ARG A 871 35.69 -22.65 -40.31
N PRO A 872 35.18 -23.61 -39.51
CA PRO A 872 35.92 -24.22 -38.39
C PRO A 872 37.08 -25.13 -38.84
N PRO A 873 38.16 -25.25 -38.03
CA PRO A 873 39.29 -26.15 -38.30
C PRO A 873 38.99 -27.62 -37.93
N GLN A 874 39.80 -28.55 -38.46
CA GLN A 874 39.74 -29.99 -38.20
C GLN A 874 40.69 -30.46 -37.07
N PRO A 875 40.44 -31.63 -36.45
CA PRO A 875 41.23 -32.14 -35.33
C PRO A 875 42.57 -32.80 -35.76
N SER A 876 43.57 -32.74 -34.89
CA SER A 876 44.88 -33.37 -35.07
C SER A 876 45.17 -34.43 -34.00
N LEU A 877 45.71 -35.58 -34.39
CA LEU A 877 45.94 -36.74 -33.52
C LEU A 877 47.28 -36.71 -32.75
N SER A 878 47.18 -36.99 -31.45
CA SER A 878 48.14 -37.63 -30.53
C SER A 878 49.64 -37.75 -30.88
N LYS A 879 50.48 -37.36 -29.91
CA LYS A 879 51.67 -38.13 -29.53
C LYS A 879 51.69 -38.37 -28.01
N ILE A 880 52.20 -39.52 -27.60
CA ILE A 880 52.34 -39.93 -26.19
C ILE A 880 53.84 -39.95 -25.84
N SER A 881 54.19 -39.44 -24.66
CA SER A 881 55.47 -39.73 -23.99
C SER A 881 55.23 -39.78 -22.48
N SER A 882 55.55 -40.92 -21.86
CA SER A 882 55.17 -41.25 -20.48
C SER A 882 56.33 -41.13 -19.49
N THR A 883 56.18 -40.28 -18.47
CA THR A 883 56.88 -40.38 -17.17
C THR A 883 56.14 -39.56 -16.11
N GLY A 884 55.74 -40.20 -14.99
CA GLY A 884 55.10 -39.53 -13.86
C GLY A 884 54.19 -40.51 -13.09
N LEU A 885 54.28 -40.55 -11.76
CA LEU A 885 53.43 -41.42 -10.93
C LEU A 885 52.03 -40.82 -10.79
N PRO A 886 50.97 -41.66 -10.69
CA PRO A 886 49.64 -41.18 -10.36
C PRO A 886 49.55 -40.81 -8.88
N THR A 887 49.69 -39.53 -8.55
CA THR A 887 49.07 -38.97 -7.35
C THR A 887 47.56 -39.18 -7.48
N LYS A 888 46.99 -40.05 -6.64
CA LYS A 888 45.52 -40.17 -6.55
C LYS A 888 44.97 -38.85 -6.04
N LYS A 889 44.31 -38.07 -6.91
CA LYS A 889 43.50 -36.92 -6.48
C LYS A 889 42.44 -37.45 -5.52
N ILE A 890 42.54 -37.07 -4.24
CA ILE A 890 41.59 -37.50 -3.20
C ILE A 890 40.36 -36.60 -3.32
N ILE A 891 39.44 -37.01 -4.18
CA ILE A 891 38.15 -36.33 -4.36
C ILE A 891 37.36 -36.45 -3.05
N PRO A 892 36.84 -35.35 -2.49
CA PRO A 892 36.03 -35.40 -1.28
C PRO A 892 34.76 -36.22 -1.52
N LYS A 893 34.24 -36.88 -0.47
CA LYS A 893 32.94 -37.53 -0.55
C LYS A 893 31.85 -36.47 -0.57
N ALA A 894 30.87 -36.61 -1.46
CA ALA A 894 29.68 -35.76 -1.50
C ALA A 894 29.04 -35.66 -0.10
N GLY A 895 28.79 -34.44 0.34
CA GLY A 895 28.37 -34.17 1.71
C GLY A 895 28.07 -32.68 1.96
N VAL A 896 27.31 -32.43 3.00
CA VAL A 896 26.85 -31.10 3.41
C VAL A 896 27.04 -30.95 4.92
N ILE A 897 27.72 -29.88 5.34
CA ILE A 897 27.93 -29.54 6.74
C ILE A 897 27.17 -28.25 7.03
N SER A 898 26.23 -28.32 7.97
CA SER A 898 25.51 -27.16 8.52
C SER A 898 26.17 -26.79 9.84
N ILE A 899 26.62 -25.54 9.98
CA ILE A 899 27.32 -25.06 11.16
C ILE A 899 26.33 -24.38 12.11
N SER A 900 26.48 -24.62 13.41
CA SER A 900 25.62 -24.07 14.46
C SER A 900 26.30 -22.92 15.17
N SER A 901 25.66 -21.76 15.20
CA SER A 901 26.08 -20.67 16.09
C SER A 901 25.98 -21.11 17.56
N LYS A 902 27.12 -21.13 18.25
CA LYS A 902 27.18 -21.23 19.71
C LYS A 902 27.61 -19.87 20.25
N THR A 903 26.71 -19.17 20.94
CA THR A 903 27.08 -18.01 21.75
C THR A 903 27.98 -18.49 22.89
N PRO A 904 29.21 -17.97 23.06
CA PRO A 904 30.07 -18.37 24.16
C PRO A 904 29.54 -17.79 25.48
N GLY A 905 29.16 -18.67 26.41
CA GLY A 905 28.77 -18.33 27.78
C GLY A 905 29.85 -18.71 28.80
N CYS A 906 29.78 -18.11 29.98
CA CYS A 906 30.77 -18.31 31.05
C CYS A 906 30.86 -19.76 31.56
N GLN A 907 32.02 -20.10 32.13
CA GLN A 907 32.25 -21.34 32.87
C GLN A 907 31.52 -21.32 34.22
N GLU A 908 30.87 -22.43 34.58
CA GLU A 908 30.71 -22.86 35.97
C GLU A 908 31.02 -24.36 36.08
N ASN A 909 31.38 -24.81 37.29
CA ASN A 909 32.06 -26.09 37.55
C ASN A 909 31.09 -27.25 37.89
N PRO A 910 31.53 -28.52 37.77
CA PRO A 910 30.66 -29.68 37.96
C PRO A 910 30.38 -29.98 39.46
N PRO A 911 29.18 -30.51 39.78
CA PRO A 911 28.86 -30.98 41.13
C PRO A 911 29.35 -32.42 41.37
N MET A 912 29.57 -32.76 42.64
CA MET A 912 29.83 -34.13 43.10
C MET A 912 28.83 -34.51 44.21
N GLU A 913 28.56 -35.81 44.30
CA GLU A 913 27.68 -36.58 45.20
C GLU A 913 27.15 -35.93 46.49
N HIS A 914 25.85 -36.14 46.79
CA HIS A 914 25.42 -37.07 47.85
C HIS A 914 23.90 -37.34 47.86
N SER A 915 23.51 -38.49 48.43
CA SER A 915 22.15 -38.92 48.85
C SER A 915 22.26 -39.52 50.27
N PRO A 916 21.19 -39.97 50.97
CA PRO A 916 19.73 -39.81 50.77
C PRO A 916 18.97 -39.34 52.04
N SER A 917 17.64 -39.12 51.97
CA SER A 917 16.63 -39.64 52.94
C SER A 917 15.17 -39.16 52.66
N LYS A 918 14.21 -39.79 53.36
CA LYS A 918 12.73 -39.61 53.35
C LYS A 918 12.25 -39.43 54.83
N PRO A 919 10.94 -39.38 55.14
CA PRO A 919 9.83 -38.52 54.69
C PRO A 919 9.09 -37.88 55.93
N GLN A 920 7.96 -37.18 55.74
CA GLN A 920 6.79 -36.96 56.66
C GLN A 920 5.96 -35.73 56.18
N GLU A 921 4.64 -35.55 56.39
CA GLU A 921 3.53 -36.41 56.88
C GLU A 921 2.14 -35.87 56.40
N HIS A 922 1.06 -36.64 56.62
CA HIS A 922 -0.38 -36.31 56.40
C HIS A 922 -1.12 -36.25 57.77
N PRO A 923 -2.38 -35.73 57.97
CA PRO A 923 -3.65 -35.93 57.23
C PRO A 923 -4.33 -34.56 56.87
N ALA A 924 -5.65 -34.28 56.81
CA ALA A 924 -6.95 -34.95 57.09
C ALA A 924 -8.08 -34.35 56.17
N GLN A 925 -9.26 -34.96 55.91
CA GLN A 925 -10.52 -35.09 56.69
C GLN A 925 -11.12 -33.75 57.18
N GLU A 926 -12.42 -33.42 57.06
CA GLU A 926 -13.66 -34.11 56.55
C GLU A 926 -14.77 -33.04 56.31
N TYR A 927 -16.09 -33.22 55.99
CA TYR A 927 -17.07 -34.32 55.91
C TYR A 927 -18.37 -33.87 55.16
N LEU A 928 -19.31 -34.79 54.84
CA LEU A 928 -20.80 -34.63 54.67
C LEU A 928 -21.35 -33.78 53.46
N THR A 929 -22.58 -33.96 52.90
CA THR A 929 -23.31 -35.15 52.34
C THR A 929 -24.69 -34.75 51.73
N THR A 930 -24.99 -35.14 50.47
CA THR A 930 -26.32 -35.62 49.95
C THR A 930 -27.53 -34.61 49.85
N PRO A 931 -28.73 -34.95 49.28
CA PRO A 931 -28.93 -35.06 47.81
C PRO A 931 -30.31 -34.59 47.24
N ASP A 932 -30.45 -34.73 45.90
CA ASP A 932 -31.64 -35.10 45.07
C ASP A 932 -32.87 -34.19 44.75
N ASP A 933 -33.42 -34.49 43.55
CA ASP A 933 -34.79 -34.34 43.00
C ASP A 933 -35.43 -32.95 42.68
N SER A 934 -36.27 -32.78 41.63
CA SER A 934 -36.58 -33.60 40.41
C SER A 934 -37.43 -32.82 39.35
N THR A 935 -37.67 -33.44 38.17
CA THR A 935 -38.59 -33.04 37.05
C THR A 935 -38.23 -31.77 36.23
N ALA A 936 -38.20 -31.70 34.88
CA ALA A 936 -38.95 -32.27 33.73
C ALA A 936 -40.19 -31.42 33.32
N ILE A 937 -40.43 -31.05 32.05
CA ILE A 937 -41.11 -31.85 30.99
C ILE A 937 -41.13 -31.08 29.62
N TYR A 938 -40.88 -31.77 28.47
CA TYR A 938 -41.45 -31.69 27.08
C TYR A 938 -41.83 -30.33 26.38
N GLU A 939 -41.89 -30.16 25.04
CA GLU A 939 -41.27 -30.79 23.82
C GLU A 939 -41.57 -29.88 22.56
N GLU A 940 -41.51 -30.41 21.32
CA GLU A 940 -41.49 -29.69 20.03
C GLU A 940 -42.89 -29.34 19.42
N ILE A 941 -42.92 -28.56 18.30
CA ILE A 941 -43.51 -28.92 16.97
C ILE A 941 -43.61 -27.71 16.00
N GLU A 942 -43.52 -27.98 14.68
CA GLU A 942 -43.68 -27.02 13.58
C GLU A 942 -45.09 -27.01 12.90
N ASN A 943 -45.45 -25.85 12.31
CA ASN A 943 -46.21 -25.62 11.04
C ASN A 943 -47.46 -26.46 10.65
N ILE A 944 -48.56 -25.78 10.22
CA ILE A 944 -49.24 -25.92 8.90
C ILE A 944 -50.42 -24.91 8.69
N LEU A 945 -50.99 -24.85 7.48
CA LEU A 945 -51.64 -23.72 6.77
C LEU A 945 -53.20 -23.61 6.79
N GLN A 946 -53.70 -22.36 6.80
CA GLN A 946 -54.89 -21.81 6.06
C GLN A 946 -56.32 -22.39 6.36
N SER A 947 -57.49 -21.78 6.02
CA SER A 947 -57.86 -20.68 5.07
C SER A 947 -59.21 -19.95 5.39
N SER A 948 -59.44 -18.76 4.79
CA SER A 948 -60.74 -18.04 4.58
C SER A 948 -61.47 -17.41 5.81
N CYS A 949 -62.28 -16.33 5.72
CA CYS A 949 -62.69 -15.42 4.61
C CYS A 949 -62.95 -13.95 5.10
N ALA A 950 -63.34 -13.01 4.22
CA ALA A 950 -63.35 -11.53 4.44
C ALA A 950 -64.77 -10.89 4.66
N PRO A 951 -64.96 -9.54 4.85
CA PRO A 951 -64.83 -8.54 3.76
C PRO A 951 -64.40 -7.05 4.08
N SER A 952 -63.64 -6.47 3.14
CA SER A 952 -63.57 -5.05 2.63
C SER A 952 -63.89 -3.78 3.47
N SER A 953 -62.96 -2.79 3.37
CA SER A 953 -63.22 -1.42 2.83
C SER A 953 -61.88 -0.69 2.50
N GLN A 954 -61.90 0.44 1.77
CA GLN A 954 -60.73 1.04 1.09
C GLN A 954 -60.21 2.36 1.71
N PRO A 955 -58.91 2.70 1.51
CA PRO A 955 -58.37 4.06 1.67
C PRO A 955 -58.39 4.87 0.34
N PRO A 956 -58.53 6.21 0.37
CA PRO A 956 -58.54 7.07 -0.83
C PRO A 956 -57.16 7.57 -1.29
N GLN A 957 -57.10 8.12 -2.50
CA GLN A 957 -55.94 8.78 -3.15
C GLN A 957 -56.24 10.26 -3.50
N PRO A 958 -55.26 11.08 -3.96
CA PRO A 958 -55.36 12.54 -3.97
C PRO A 958 -55.88 13.17 -5.30
N PRO A 959 -56.26 14.46 -5.29
CA PRO A 959 -56.36 15.33 -6.46
C PRO A 959 -55.21 16.38 -6.52
N SER A 960 -55.28 17.33 -7.47
CA SER A 960 -54.12 18.16 -7.88
C SER A 960 -54.48 19.53 -8.48
N ASN A 961 -53.49 20.44 -8.53
CA ASN A 961 -53.26 21.53 -9.50
C ASN A 961 -54.07 22.85 -9.53
N ILE A 962 -53.32 23.94 -9.84
CA ILE A 962 -53.66 25.14 -10.66
C ILE A 962 -54.25 26.43 -10.01
N ASP A 963 -53.55 27.57 -10.25
CA ASP A 963 -53.94 29.01 -10.32
C ASP A 963 -54.59 29.76 -9.11
N CYS A 964 -54.48 31.10 -8.93
CA CYS A 964 -53.60 32.17 -9.49
C CYS A 964 -53.61 33.49 -8.63
N TYR A 965 -52.60 34.37 -8.84
CA TYR A 965 -52.50 35.85 -8.63
C TYR A 965 -52.90 36.61 -7.32
N ASN A 966 -52.00 37.53 -6.93
CA ASN A 966 -52.17 38.87 -6.28
C ASN A 966 -52.97 39.08 -4.97
N SER A 967 -52.28 39.49 -3.87
CA SER A 967 -52.50 40.79 -3.16
C SER A 967 -51.62 40.99 -1.89
N GLU A 968 -51.15 42.22 -1.66
CA GLU A 968 -50.84 42.80 -0.34
C GLU A 968 -52.13 43.44 0.25
N PRO A 969 -52.25 43.88 1.54
CA PRO A 969 -51.25 44.14 2.61
C PRO A 969 -51.72 43.47 3.96
N PRO A 970 -51.45 43.95 5.21
CA PRO A 970 -50.58 45.02 5.73
C PRO A 970 -49.67 44.63 6.93
N LEU A 971 -48.96 45.62 7.47
CA LEU A 971 -48.18 45.56 8.72
C LEU A 971 -49.06 45.24 9.94
N ALA A 972 -48.59 44.32 10.79
CA ALA A 972 -49.09 44.08 12.14
C ALA A 972 -47.93 43.84 13.12
N ALA A 973 -48.06 44.30 14.37
CA ALA A 973 -47.00 44.17 15.38
C ALA A 973 -46.89 42.74 15.96
N PRO A 974 -45.70 42.30 16.40
CA PRO A 974 -45.55 40.99 17.05
C PRO A 974 -46.25 40.95 18.42
N PRO A 975 -46.84 39.80 18.81
CA PRO A 975 -47.49 39.65 20.11
C PRO A 975 -46.48 39.60 21.27
N PRO A 976 -46.90 39.93 22.50
CA PRO A 976 -46.03 39.91 23.68
C PRO A 976 -45.59 38.49 24.07
N LEU A 977 -44.42 38.40 24.70
CA LEU A 977 -43.92 37.17 25.32
C LEU A 977 -44.73 36.83 26.58
N PRO A 978 -45.01 35.55 26.87
CA PRO A 978 -45.65 35.14 28.13
C PRO A 978 -44.67 35.25 29.31
N ASP A 979 -45.17 35.70 30.45
CA ASP A 979 -44.39 35.88 31.67
C ASP A 979 -43.76 34.59 32.22
N ARG A 980 -42.55 34.74 32.78
CA ARG A 980 -41.84 33.66 33.47
C ARG A 980 -42.03 33.80 35.00
N PRO A 981 -42.58 32.79 35.70
CA PRO A 981 -42.72 32.85 37.16
C PRO A 981 -41.36 32.88 37.88
N PRO A 982 -41.29 33.43 39.10
CA PRO A 982 -40.04 33.67 39.81
C PRO A 982 -39.35 32.38 40.28
N ARG A 983 -38.01 32.40 40.28
CA ARG A 983 -37.18 31.32 40.85
C ARG A 983 -37.31 31.30 42.38
N GLN A 984 -37.81 30.20 42.94
CA GLN A 984 -37.50 29.83 44.32
C GLN A 984 -36.04 29.35 44.42
N GLN A 985 -35.40 29.61 45.56
CA GLN A 985 -34.08 29.05 45.86
C GLN A 985 -34.25 27.61 46.38
N GLN A 986 -33.52 26.66 45.77
CA GLN A 986 -33.33 25.32 46.33
C GLN A 986 -31.83 25.11 46.56
N GLN A 987 -31.51 24.37 47.63
CA GLN A 987 -30.14 24.09 48.05
C GLN A 987 -29.44 23.14 47.07
N PRO A 988 -28.09 23.17 46.97
CA PRO A 988 -27.35 22.24 46.13
C PRO A 988 -27.46 20.79 46.66
N PRO A 989 -27.55 19.78 45.78
CA PRO A 989 -27.47 18.38 46.19
C PRO A 989 -26.06 18.02 46.70
N PRO A 990 -25.92 16.98 47.54
CA PRO A 990 -24.63 16.57 48.10
C PRO A 990 -23.68 15.98 47.04
N VAL A 991 -22.37 16.10 47.32
CA VAL A 991 -21.29 15.59 46.47
C VAL A 991 -21.17 14.07 46.61
N PRO A 992 -21.12 13.28 45.51
CA PRO A 992 -20.82 11.85 45.57
C PRO A 992 -19.36 11.60 45.97
N GLU A 993 -19.13 10.61 46.85
CA GLU A 993 -17.78 10.19 47.20
C GLU A 993 -17.03 9.52 46.03
N ARG A 994 -15.70 9.61 46.08
CA ARG A 994 -14.81 9.25 44.98
C ARG A 994 -14.41 7.78 45.06
N ALA A 995 -15.12 6.92 44.32
CA ALA A 995 -14.77 5.51 44.20
C ALA A 995 -13.33 5.31 43.67
N ALA A 996 -12.63 4.32 44.23
CA ALA A 996 -11.26 3.96 43.85
C ALA A 996 -11.21 3.28 42.46
N PRO A 997 -10.09 3.37 41.72
CA PRO A 997 -9.95 2.69 40.44
C PRO A 997 -9.85 1.16 40.62
N PRO A 998 -10.37 0.36 39.66
CA PRO A 998 -10.27 -1.09 39.71
C PRO A 998 -8.83 -1.59 39.47
N PRO A 999 -8.45 -2.76 40.00
CA PRO A 999 -7.11 -3.33 39.82
C PRO A 999 -6.88 -3.81 38.38
N VAL A 1000 -5.61 -3.78 37.95
CA VAL A 1000 -5.17 -4.21 36.62
C VAL A 1000 -5.14 -5.74 36.53
N PRO A 1001 -5.73 -6.37 35.49
CA PRO A 1001 -5.63 -7.82 35.30
C PRO A 1001 -4.21 -8.24 34.89
N ALA A 1002 -3.74 -9.36 35.47
CA ALA A 1002 -2.39 -9.88 35.24
C ALA A 1002 -2.20 -10.48 33.82
N ARG A 1003 -0.95 -10.46 33.33
CA ARG A 1003 -0.59 -10.87 31.96
C ARG A 1003 0.00 -12.29 31.93
N ALA A 1004 -0.79 -13.26 31.48
CA ALA A 1004 -0.38 -14.62 31.10
C ALA A 1004 -1.31 -15.12 29.97
N GLY A 1005 -0.97 -16.11 29.14
CA GLY A 1005 0.28 -16.87 29.03
C GLY A 1005 0.04 -18.22 28.36
N ILE A 1006 0.56 -18.41 27.13
CA ILE A 1006 0.76 -19.66 26.36
C ILE A 1006 -0.29 -20.81 26.51
N PRO A 1007 -1.05 -21.17 25.44
CA PRO A 1007 -1.89 -22.36 25.44
C PRO A 1007 -1.08 -23.68 25.45
N PRO A 1008 -1.47 -24.70 26.25
CA PRO A 1008 -0.91 -26.05 26.19
C PRO A 1008 -1.45 -26.88 24.99
N PRO A 1009 -0.82 -28.02 24.65
CA PRO A 1009 -1.03 -28.70 23.36
C PRO A 1009 -2.28 -29.61 23.29
N VAL A 1010 -2.76 -29.84 22.06
CA VAL A 1010 -3.81 -30.81 21.73
C VAL A 1010 -3.21 -32.21 21.49
N PRO A 1011 -3.62 -33.26 22.22
CA PRO A 1011 -3.16 -34.63 21.97
C PRO A 1011 -3.66 -35.22 20.64
N ALA A 1012 -2.88 -36.14 20.07
CA ALA A 1012 -3.19 -36.75 18.77
C ALA A 1012 -4.38 -37.73 18.82
N ARG A 1013 -5.16 -37.80 17.73
CA ARG A 1013 -6.02 -38.95 17.43
C ARG A 1013 -5.24 -39.98 16.61
N THR A 1014 -5.09 -41.17 17.17
CA THR A 1014 -4.60 -42.36 16.46
C THR A 1014 -5.64 -42.93 15.49
N GLY A 1015 -5.19 -43.79 14.57
CA GLY A 1015 -6.02 -44.39 13.53
C GLY A 1015 -6.92 -45.55 13.99
N PRO A 1016 -7.81 -46.06 13.12
CA PRO A 1016 -8.81 -47.06 13.46
C PRO A 1016 -8.28 -48.51 13.38
N SER A 1017 -8.73 -49.38 14.29
CA SER A 1017 -8.72 -50.84 14.10
C SER A 1017 -9.76 -51.54 15.00
N THR A 1018 -10.54 -52.45 14.40
CA THR A 1018 -11.01 -53.77 14.92
C THR A 1018 -11.36 -53.95 16.42
N THR A 1019 -12.49 -54.57 16.84
CA THR A 1019 -13.60 -55.25 16.12
C THR A 1019 -14.75 -55.61 17.10
N LEU A 1020 -15.98 -55.73 16.58
CA LEU A 1020 -17.05 -56.69 16.95
C LEU A 1020 -17.29 -57.05 18.45
N ARG A 1021 -18.51 -56.76 18.96
CA ARG A 1021 -19.60 -57.76 19.14
C ARG A 1021 -20.86 -57.18 19.82
N HIS A 1022 -22.04 -57.70 19.40
CA HIS A 1022 -23.34 -57.80 20.12
C HIS A 1022 -23.93 -56.54 20.80
N SER A 1023 -25.11 -56.02 20.40
CA SER A 1023 -26.49 -56.55 20.63
C SER A 1023 -26.82 -56.70 22.13
N THR A 1024 -27.96 -56.23 22.67
CA THR A 1024 -29.25 -55.86 22.04
C THR A 1024 -30.12 -55.07 23.03
N LEU A 1025 -31.05 -54.24 22.54
CA LEU A 1025 -32.43 -53.95 23.05
C LEU A 1025 -32.86 -52.51 22.74
N SER A 1026 -34.17 -52.35 22.46
CA SER A 1026 -34.94 -51.10 22.27
C SER A 1026 -34.26 -49.98 21.46
#